data_AF-A0A9P7F918-F1
#
_entry.id   AF-A0A9P7F918-F1
#
_cell.length_a   1.000
_cell.length_b   1.000
_cell.length_c   1.000
_cell.angle_alpha   90.00
_cell.angle_beta   90.00
_cell.angle_gamma   90.00
#
_symmetry.space_group_name_H-M   'P 1'
#
loop_
_entity.id
_entity.type
_entity.pdbx_description
1 polymer ?
#
loop_
_entity_poly.entity_id
_entity_poly.type
_entity_poly.pdbx_seq_one_letter_code
_entity_poly.pdbx_strand_id
1 'polypeptide(L)'
;MTRHPTHAWNAPLWTWFHLLQFNIANQIQDLEEDRKNKPSRPIPVGRISVDSAADMRWVMVPVSLTIWYNELHGDKMGLSKNALTAILGGPHKKSVILLIKRTGPRNSCIDKAGALAVALSSIVFATTLHAQDFKDEEGDRLTGRHTLPTIFPKAARFSMMFGLPLWSYALSCIWKIDALSTTGICTLRRICMGTNGHYVVRYRNMYYFQHHNSSGYPEWLGLKVLQYIRQPNAIATYQKVFGEMLDGLKSPSHSLLLIEGGDENFHGPSQLGPGLWAWTYEIDLDRNIFHVDGMPFFSLECLPDDAVFLQHTSDDGITADHYGHAACPLECPPENRYKKPTPPIVHNSELETYQSVMCTGSQVALSDLLAVSDGLSQDEHVRVTLLEVMIGQCMFSSAIGREIYGIELLNDHNQITDDQWSIACFMASITFIPQMFDDIQCIYHRKLKRKEFTWVRDDTVVYIATHLYDERCLQASVSRLINVILEQTNHSGHYFGIAFSVFHCAVVKVVKNAHTMSFSHTSALQFLPSFYADSPSTPGITALARLGYRIDPALFRRALEACHYVRYSGIYLKESLVQRADRSDDIPPTTICPTLPLELWREIACYLTHPFHLIVLGLVSRLCRQAVSMVLRCTHLCGYRLVSAPQERPEYRKENLSLRAASFSAVRNGIPTTVNVGVTGMLNDRLPEQRMIIPLEIKDSYLHLTLSADP
;
A
#
# COMPACT_ATOMS: atom_id res chain seq x y z
N MET A 1 34.86 -6.70 -42.62
CA MET A 1 33.96 -5.56 -42.93
C MET A 1 33.26 -5.14 -41.64
N THR A 2 33.65 -3.99 -41.12
CA THR A 2 33.15 -3.34 -39.91
C THR A 2 31.66 -3.01 -40.06
N ARG A 3 30.79 -3.64 -39.25
CA ARG A 3 29.38 -3.26 -39.14
C ARG A 3 29.32 -1.97 -38.31
N HIS A 4 29.03 -0.83 -38.94
CA HIS A 4 28.83 0.44 -38.23
C HIS A 4 27.65 0.31 -37.24
N PRO A 5 27.80 0.74 -35.96
CA PRO A 5 26.76 0.66 -34.93
C PRO A 5 25.53 1.54 -35.22
N THR A 6 25.60 2.44 -36.18
CA THR A 6 24.50 3.33 -36.57
C THR A 6 23.30 2.58 -37.19
N HIS A 7 23.48 1.37 -37.73
CA HIS A 7 22.39 0.64 -38.37
C HIS A 7 21.42 -0.07 -37.42
N ALA A 8 21.80 -0.28 -36.15
CA ALA A 8 20.91 -0.91 -35.16
C ALA A 8 19.72 -0.02 -34.79
N TRP A 9 19.89 1.30 -34.86
CA TRP A 9 18.88 2.30 -34.48
C TRP A 9 17.91 2.65 -35.61
N ASN A 10 18.27 2.40 -36.87
CA ASN A 10 17.47 2.82 -38.03
C ASN A 10 16.10 2.11 -38.11
N ALA A 11 16.01 0.84 -37.70
CA ALA A 11 14.76 0.08 -37.78
C ALA A 11 13.75 0.44 -36.67
N PRO A 12 14.17 0.55 -35.40
CA PRO A 12 13.34 1.13 -34.36
C PRO A 12 12.87 2.54 -34.70
N LEU A 13 13.77 3.41 -35.20
CA LEU A 13 13.42 4.78 -35.60
C LEU A 13 12.41 4.80 -36.76
N TRP A 14 12.64 4.02 -37.81
CA TRP A 14 11.70 3.88 -38.93
C TRP A 14 10.30 3.45 -38.47
N THR A 15 10.26 2.42 -37.61
CA THR A 15 9.02 1.87 -37.08
C THR A 15 8.31 2.88 -36.19
N TRP A 16 9.07 3.58 -35.34
CA TRP A 16 8.56 4.62 -34.46
C TRP A 16 7.94 5.79 -35.23
N PHE A 17 8.61 6.30 -36.27
CA PHE A 17 8.05 7.38 -37.11
C PHE A 17 6.75 6.97 -37.82
N HIS A 18 6.67 5.73 -38.34
CA HIS A 18 5.45 5.24 -38.99
C HIS A 18 4.30 5.05 -38.01
N LEU A 19 4.57 4.49 -36.84
CA LEU A 19 3.58 4.35 -35.78
C LEU A 19 3.09 5.70 -35.27
N LEU A 20 4.00 6.66 -35.12
CA LEU A 20 3.65 8.02 -34.70
C LEU A 20 2.75 8.70 -35.74
N GLN A 21 3.09 8.61 -37.03
CA GLN A 21 2.26 9.14 -38.11
C GLN A 21 0.86 8.48 -38.14
N PHE A 22 0.80 7.16 -37.98
CA PHE A 22 -0.46 6.40 -37.91
C PHE A 22 -1.31 6.83 -36.70
N ASN A 23 -0.70 6.94 -35.53
CA ASN A 23 -1.39 7.34 -34.30
C ASN A 23 -1.87 8.80 -34.35
N ILE A 24 -1.13 9.72 -34.97
CA ILE A 24 -1.58 11.10 -35.18
C ILE A 24 -2.75 11.12 -36.16
N ALA A 25 -2.69 10.35 -37.26
CA ALA A 25 -3.78 10.27 -38.22
C ALA A 25 -5.08 9.76 -37.57
N ASN A 26 -4.99 8.72 -36.74
CA ASN A 26 -6.15 8.18 -36.03
C ASN A 26 -6.75 9.19 -35.05
N GLN A 27 -5.94 9.97 -34.34
CA GLN A 27 -6.43 10.99 -33.41
C GLN A 27 -7.09 12.20 -34.11
N ILE A 28 -6.68 12.51 -35.34
CA ILE A 28 -7.25 13.61 -36.13
C ILE A 28 -8.56 13.20 -36.81
N GLN A 29 -8.65 11.94 -37.26
CA GLN A 29 -9.76 11.49 -38.11
C GLN A 29 -11.11 11.49 -37.37
N ASP A 30 -11.15 11.08 -36.11
CA ASP A 30 -12.36 11.13 -35.28
C ASP A 30 -12.01 11.50 -33.83
N LEU A 31 -11.96 12.81 -33.57
CA LEU A 31 -11.53 13.34 -32.28
C LEU A 31 -12.51 13.03 -31.15
N GLU A 32 -13.81 12.96 -31.44
CA GLU A 32 -14.82 12.67 -30.42
C GLU A 32 -14.80 11.19 -30.04
N GLU A 33 -14.57 10.29 -31.01
CA GLU A 33 -14.28 8.87 -30.75
C GLU A 33 -13.04 8.72 -29.86
N ASP A 34 -11.92 9.33 -30.27
CA ASP A 34 -10.65 9.20 -29.58
C ASP A 34 -10.68 9.82 -28.18
N ARG A 35 -11.42 10.92 -27.99
CA ARG A 35 -11.62 11.53 -26.66
C ARG A 35 -12.37 10.62 -25.71
N LYS A 36 -13.36 9.87 -26.18
CA LYS A 36 -14.12 8.92 -25.35
C LYS A 36 -13.33 7.65 -25.07
N ASN A 37 -12.78 7.04 -26.10
CA ASN A 37 -12.05 5.79 -25.96
C ASN A 37 -10.70 5.97 -25.25
N LYS A 38 -10.04 7.13 -25.43
CA LYS A 38 -8.65 7.35 -25.01
C LYS A 38 -8.43 8.80 -24.54
N PRO A 39 -9.10 9.23 -23.44
CA PRO A 39 -9.14 10.62 -22.99
C PRO A 39 -7.78 11.19 -22.59
N SER A 40 -6.79 10.34 -22.31
CA SER A 40 -5.44 10.74 -21.90
C SER A 40 -4.49 11.08 -23.06
N ARG A 41 -4.91 10.88 -24.33
CA ARG A 41 -4.07 11.14 -25.50
C ARG A 41 -3.76 12.64 -25.72
N PRO A 42 -2.66 12.99 -26.42
CA PRO A 42 -2.22 14.37 -26.55
C PRO A 42 -3.24 15.35 -27.14
N ILE A 43 -4.01 14.95 -28.18
CA ILE A 43 -5.02 15.83 -28.79
C ILE A 43 -6.27 15.97 -27.88
N PRO A 44 -6.89 14.88 -27.36
CA PRO A 44 -8.02 14.99 -26.42
C PRO A 44 -7.77 15.85 -25.18
N VAL A 45 -6.57 15.77 -24.58
CA VAL A 45 -6.19 16.54 -23.38
C VAL A 45 -5.80 17.99 -23.72
N GLY A 46 -5.73 18.35 -25.01
CA GLY A 46 -5.34 19.69 -25.45
C GLY A 46 -3.85 19.99 -25.31
N ARG A 47 -2.98 18.96 -25.22
CA ARG A 47 -1.51 19.14 -25.18
C ARG A 47 -0.95 19.58 -26.54
N ILE A 48 -1.67 19.29 -27.62
CA ILE A 48 -1.36 19.74 -28.97
C ILE A 48 -2.69 20.02 -29.70
N SER A 49 -2.77 21.13 -30.43
CA SER A 49 -3.94 21.46 -31.25
C SER A 49 -4.05 20.50 -32.44
N VAL A 50 -5.27 20.28 -32.96
CA VAL A 50 -5.50 19.47 -34.17
C VAL A 50 -4.69 19.99 -35.36
N ASP A 51 -4.61 21.31 -35.54
CA ASP A 51 -3.86 21.93 -36.65
C ASP A 51 -2.36 21.64 -36.56
N SER A 52 -1.75 21.89 -35.39
CA SER A 52 -0.34 21.53 -35.13
C SER A 52 -0.06 20.03 -35.30
N ALA A 53 -1.00 19.16 -34.93
CA ALA A 53 -0.86 17.71 -35.13
C ALA A 53 -0.95 17.33 -36.62
N ALA A 54 -1.82 18.00 -37.39
CA ALA A 54 -1.91 17.83 -38.83
C ALA A 54 -0.63 18.29 -39.54
N ASP A 55 -0.07 19.43 -39.14
CA ASP A 55 1.21 19.93 -39.65
C ASP A 55 2.34 18.95 -39.35
N MET A 56 2.42 18.46 -38.10
CA MET A 56 3.38 17.44 -37.70
C MET A 56 3.26 16.16 -38.53
N ARG A 57 2.03 15.70 -38.80
CA ARG A 57 1.77 14.55 -39.68
C ARG A 57 2.30 14.77 -41.09
N TRP A 58 2.10 15.96 -41.67
CA TRP A 58 2.56 16.29 -43.01
C TRP A 58 4.09 16.48 -43.09
N VAL A 59 4.72 17.03 -42.06
CA VAL A 59 6.19 17.15 -41.95
C VAL A 59 6.86 15.78 -41.82
N MET A 60 6.19 14.80 -41.20
CA MET A 60 6.73 13.43 -41.07
C MET A 60 6.80 12.66 -42.39
N VAL A 61 5.99 13.02 -43.39
CA VAL A 61 5.98 12.38 -44.72
C VAL A 61 7.33 12.53 -45.45
N PRO A 62 7.87 13.74 -45.67
CA PRO A 62 9.17 13.91 -46.31
C PRO A 62 10.33 13.35 -45.48
N VAL A 63 10.26 13.39 -44.14
CA VAL A 63 11.27 12.78 -43.26
C VAL A 63 11.31 11.26 -43.45
N SER A 64 10.15 10.62 -43.50
CA SER A 64 10.03 9.19 -43.76
C SER A 64 10.53 8.85 -45.16
N LEU A 65 10.17 9.62 -46.19
CA LEU A 65 10.68 9.43 -47.55
C LEU A 65 12.22 9.61 -47.63
N THR A 66 12.78 10.54 -46.86
CA THR A 66 14.22 10.83 -46.81
C THR A 66 15.00 9.70 -46.15
N ILE A 67 14.51 9.19 -45.00
CA ILE A 67 15.10 8.02 -44.32
C ILE A 67 15.04 6.80 -45.25
N TRP A 68 13.94 6.61 -45.96
CA TRP A 68 13.79 5.52 -46.91
C TRP A 68 14.76 5.63 -48.11
N TYR A 69 14.83 6.80 -48.73
CA TYR A 69 15.64 7.03 -49.91
C TYR A 69 17.15 6.98 -49.59
N ASN A 70 17.58 7.69 -48.54
CA ASN A 70 19.01 7.87 -48.22
C ASN A 70 19.57 6.74 -47.34
N GLU A 71 18.86 6.35 -46.28
CA GLU A 71 19.40 5.43 -45.26
C GLU A 71 19.03 3.96 -45.51
N LEU A 72 17.94 3.72 -46.26
CA LEU A 72 17.45 2.39 -46.63
C LEU A 72 17.69 2.05 -48.12
N HIS A 73 18.37 2.92 -48.87
CA HIS A 73 18.71 2.75 -50.30
C HIS A 73 17.48 2.39 -51.17
N GLY A 74 16.36 3.07 -50.93
CA GLY A 74 15.11 2.88 -51.67
C GLY A 74 15.24 3.09 -53.19
N ASP A 75 16.27 3.82 -53.60
CA ASP A 75 16.68 4.08 -54.99
C ASP A 75 17.12 2.81 -55.75
N LYS A 76 17.57 1.76 -55.05
CA LYS A 76 18.15 0.54 -55.67
C LYS A 76 17.17 -0.63 -55.79
N MET A 77 15.92 -0.48 -55.33
CA MET A 77 14.93 -1.56 -55.32
C MET A 77 13.92 -1.39 -56.47
N GLY A 78 14.14 -2.05 -57.61
CA GLY A 78 13.34 -1.87 -58.85
C GLY A 78 11.83 -2.16 -58.76
N LEU A 79 11.34 -2.76 -57.67
CA LEU A 79 9.91 -3.06 -57.42
C LEU A 79 9.20 -1.99 -56.56
N SER A 80 9.89 -0.93 -56.11
CA SER A 80 9.32 0.07 -55.18
C SER A 80 8.33 1.04 -55.84
N LYS A 81 8.38 1.24 -57.16
CA LYS A 81 7.55 2.25 -57.84
C LYS A 81 6.06 1.92 -57.93
N ASN A 82 5.68 0.65 -58.10
CA ASN A 82 4.26 0.25 -58.19
C ASN A 82 3.72 -0.33 -56.88
N ALA A 83 4.60 -0.73 -55.97
CA ALA A 83 4.20 -1.22 -54.64
C ALA A 83 3.84 -0.06 -53.70
N LEU A 84 4.44 1.13 -53.84
CA LEU A 84 4.19 2.30 -52.99
C LEU A 84 2.70 2.71 -52.94
N THR A 85 1.98 2.53 -54.05
CA THR A 85 0.54 2.86 -54.15
C THR A 85 -0.37 1.79 -53.52
N ALA A 86 0.06 0.52 -53.50
CA ALA A 86 -0.68 -0.57 -52.84
C ALA A 86 -0.33 -0.71 -51.33
N ILE A 87 0.80 -0.16 -50.91
CA ILE A 87 1.38 -0.31 -49.57
C ILE A 87 0.97 0.81 -48.61
N LEU A 88 0.50 1.97 -49.09
CA LEU A 88 -0.03 3.01 -48.21
C LEU A 88 -1.27 2.59 -47.38
N GLY A 89 -1.88 1.43 -47.69
CA GLY A 89 -2.93 0.80 -46.87
C GLY A 89 -2.48 -0.42 -46.04
N GLY A 90 -1.23 -0.89 -46.14
CA GLY A 90 -0.75 -2.02 -45.33
C GLY A 90 0.68 -2.42 -45.67
N PRO A 91 1.65 -2.19 -44.77
CA PRO A 91 2.42 -3.29 -44.19
C PRO A 91 3.24 -2.89 -42.92
N HIS A 92 2.76 -3.22 -41.73
CA HIS A 92 3.61 -3.17 -40.52
C HIS A 92 4.69 -4.29 -40.50
N LYS A 93 4.61 -5.27 -41.42
CA LYS A 93 5.45 -6.49 -41.40
C LYS A 93 6.62 -6.49 -42.37
N LYS A 94 6.56 -5.69 -43.45
CA LYS A 94 7.64 -5.64 -44.46
C LYS A 94 8.91 -4.97 -43.94
N SER A 95 8.80 -4.06 -42.96
CA SER A 95 9.94 -3.39 -42.31
C SER A 95 10.83 -4.35 -41.51
N VAL A 96 10.24 -5.30 -40.77
CA VAL A 96 11.00 -6.29 -39.98
C VAL A 96 11.70 -7.32 -40.88
N ILE A 97 11.09 -7.70 -42.00
CA ILE A 97 11.66 -8.65 -42.97
C ILE A 97 12.84 -8.03 -43.73
N LEU A 98 12.76 -6.74 -44.06
CA LEU A 98 13.87 -5.96 -44.64
C LEU A 98 15.09 -5.91 -43.69
N LEU A 99 14.85 -5.99 -42.37
CA LEU A 99 15.91 -6.02 -41.36
C LEU A 99 16.62 -7.38 -41.29
N ILE A 100 15.88 -8.49 -41.39
CA ILE A 100 16.44 -9.86 -41.45
C ILE A 100 17.29 -10.04 -42.72
N LYS A 101 16.91 -9.39 -43.83
CA LYS A 101 17.68 -9.38 -45.08
C LYS A 101 19.07 -8.74 -44.94
N ARG A 102 19.31 -7.94 -43.89
CA ARG A 102 20.56 -7.19 -43.65
C ARG A 102 21.56 -7.93 -42.73
N THR A 103 21.12 -8.92 -41.95
CA THR A 103 22.01 -9.71 -41.09
C THR A 103 22.62 -10.92 -41.82
N GLY A 104 22.01 -11.37 -42.93
CA GLY A 104 22.55 -12.40 -43.83
C GLY A 104 23.48 -11.86 -44.94
N PRO A 105 24.22 -12.73 -45.66
CA PRO A 105 25.10 -12.33 -46.76
C PRO A 105 24.37 -11.53 -47.85
N ARG A 106 25.08 -10.60 -48.51
CA ARG A 106 24.58 -9.50 -49.37
C ARG A 106 23.62 -9.84 -50.53
N ASN A 107 23.18 -11.08 -50.74
CA ASN A 107 22.27 -11.49 -51.83
C ASN A 107 21.20 -12.53 -51.43
N SER A 108 20.88 -12.68 -50.13
CA SER A 108 19.85 -13.64 -49.72
C SER A 108 18.45 -13.18 -50.14
N CYS A 109 17.82 -13.88 -51.09
CA CYS A 109 16.37 -13.82 -51.28
C CYS A 109 15.68 -14.32 -50.00
N ILE A 110 14.43 -13.86 -49.75
CA ILE A 110 13.61 -14.45 -48.68
C ILE A 110 13.50 -15.94 -49.00
N ASP A 111 13.97 -16.78 -48.09
CA ASP A 111 13.88 -18.22 -48.23
C ASP A 111 12.42 -18.66 -48.07
N LYS A 112 12.10 -19.89 -48.49
CA LYS A 112 10.72 -20.40 -48.45
C LYS A 112 10.13 -20.35 -47.03
N ALA A 113 10.96 -20.55 -46.01
CA ALA A 113 10.55 -20.47 -44.60
C ALA A 113 10.22 -19.03 -44.18
N GLY A 114 11.05 -18.04 -44.53
CA GLY A 114 10.76 -16.64 -44.30
C GLY A 114 9.51 -16.17 -45.04
N ALA A 115 9.30 -16.58 -46.29
CA ALA A 115 8.09 -16.24 -47.05
C ALA A 115 6.83 -16.81 -46.38
N LEU A 116 6.91 -18.05 -45.90
CA LEU A 116 5.84 -18.72 -45.18
C LEU A 116 5.54 -18.04 -43.84
N ALA A 117 6.55 -17.67 -43.05
CA ALA A 117 6.37 -16.96 -41.78
C ALA A 117 5.61 -15.63 -41.96
N VAL A 118 5.89 -14.93 -43.05
CA VAL A 118 5.28 -13.63 -43.38
C VAL A 118 3.84 -13.80 -43.82
N ALA A 119 3.57 -14.80 -44.65
CA ALA A 119 2.21 -15.14 -45.05
C ALA A 119 1.37 -15.54 -43.82
N LEU A 120 1.86 -16.45 -42.99
CA LEU A 120 1.17 -16.90 -41.78
C LEU A 120 0.94 -15.75 -40.78
N SER A 121 1.96 -14.94 -40.53
CA SER A 121 1.80 -13.76 -39.67
C SER A 121 0.74 -12.82 -40.23
N SER A 122 0.68 -12.62 -41.54
CA SER A 122 -0.33 -11.77 -42.19
C SER A 122 -1.75 -12.30 -41.99
N ILE A 123 -1.95 -13.61 -42.13
CA ILE A 123 -3.25 -14.26 -41.95
C ILE A 123 -3.68 -14.26 -40.46
N VAL A 124 -2.75 -14.53 -39.54
CA VAL A 124 -3.02 -14.48 -38.09
C VAL A 124 -3.56 -13.10 -37.72
N PHE A 125 -2.85 -12.03 -38.11
CA PHE A 125 -3.36 -10.68 -37.83
C PHE A 125 -4.68 -10.40 -38.54
N ALA A 126 -4.84 -10.74 -39.82
CA ALA A 126 -6.08 -10.48 -40.54
C ALA A 126 -7.31 -11.12 -39.87
N THR A 127 -7.12 -12.27 -39.21
CA THR A 127 -8.19 -13.01 -38.51
C THR A 127 -8.30 -12.66 -37.02
N THR A 128 -7.39 -11.85 -36.47
CA THR A 128 -7.36 -11.52 -35.03
C THR A 128 -7.25 -10.03 -34.73
N LEU A 129 -7.12 -9.16 -35.74
CA LEU A 129 -6.91 -7.72 -35.55
C LEU A 129 -8.08 -7.06 -34.81
N HIS A 130 -9.30 -7.54 -35.05
CA HIS A 130 -10.51 -7.06 -34.37
C HIS A 130 -10.51 -7.32 -32.85
N ALA A 131 -9.54 -8.09 -32.33
CA ALA A 131 -9.31 -8.17 -30.88
C ALA A 131 -9.05 -6.78 -30.27
N GLN A 132 -8.42 -5.88 -31.03
CA GLN A 132 -8.11 -4.53 -30.59
C GLN A 132 -9.35 -3.65 -30.46
N ASP A 133 -10.43 -3.99 -31.16
CA ASP A 133 -11.66 -3.20 -31.22
C ASP A 133 -12.56 -3.45 -30.00
N PHE A 134 -12.35 -4.56 -29.24
CA PHE A 134 -13.19 -4.86 -28.07
C PHE A 134 -13.13 -3.80 -26.97
N LYS A 135 -11.97 -3.17 -26.78
CA LYS A 135 -11.80 -2.08 -25.79
C LYS A 135 -12.47 -0.77 -26.23
N ASP A 136 -12.65 -0.61 -27.54
CA ASP A 136 -13.10 0.63 -28.18
C ASP A 136 -14.60 0.54 -28.56
N GLU A 137 -15.30 -0.57 -28.19
CA GLU A 137 -16.67 -0.88 -28.62
C GLU A 137 -17.69 0.18 -28.22
N GLU A 138 -17.60 0.71 -26.99
CA GLU A 138 -18.53 1.74 -26.51
C GLU A 138 -18.40 3.02 -27.34
N GLY A 139 -17.17 3.49 -27.60
CA GLY A 139 -16.93 4.65 -28.45
C GLY A 139 -17.31 4.40 -29.92
N ASP A 140 -17.02 3.21 -30.46
CA ASP A 140 -17.41 2.80 -31.81
C ASP A 140 -18.95 2.82 -31.96
N ARG A 141 -19.68 2.29 -30.97
CA ARG A 141 -21.15 2.24 -30.99
C ARG A 141 -21.78 3.63 -30.95
N LEU A 142 -21.22 4.53 -30.13
CA LEU A 142 -21.71 5.90 -30.00
C LEU A 142 -21.45 6.77 -31.24
N THR A 143 -20.40 6.45 -31.99
CA THR A 143 -20.02 7.14 -33.24
C THR A 143 -20.62 6.50 -34.49
N GLY A 144 -21.31 5.37 -34.34
CA GLY A 144 -21.95 4.65 -35.45
C GLY A 144 -20.97 3.82 -36.30
N ARG A 145 -19.78 3.51 -35.77
CA ARG A 145 -18.79 2.66 -36.46
C ARG A 145 -19.23 1.20 -36.47
N HIS A 146 -19.11 0.60 -37.65
CA HIS A 146 -19.46 -0.80 -37.89
C HIS A 146 -18.22 -1.70 -37.74
N THR A 147 -17.77 -1.93 -36.50
CA THR A 147 -16.69 -2.90 -36.19
C THR A 147 -17.26 -4.28 -35.87
N LEU A 148 -16.43 -5.33 -35.94
CA LEU A 148 -16.90 -6.71 -35.73
C LEU A 148 -17.49 -6.92 -34.32
N PRO A 149 -16.93 -6.35 -33.23
CA PRO A 149 -17.54 -6.40 -31.91
C PRO A 149 -18.90 -5.70 -31.84
N THR A 150 -19.12 -4.61 -32.58
CA THR A 150 -20.37 -3.84 -32.56
C THR A 150 -21.49 -4.51 -33.38
N ILE A 151 -21.17 -5.07 -34.55
CA ILE A 151 -22.18 -5.70 -35.43
C ILE A 151 -22.49 -7.14 -35.00
N PHE A 152 -21.46 -7.92 -34.63
CA PHE A 152 -21.58 -9.33 -34.32
C PHE A 152 -20.86 -9.69 -33.00
N PRO A 153 -21.30 -9.16 -31.85
CA PRO A 153 -20.57 -9.26 -30.57
C PRO A 153 -20.30 -10.72 -30.15
N LYS A 154 -21.28 -11.60 -30.30
CA LYS A 154 -21.13 -13.03 -29.97
C LYS A 154 -20.13 -13.71 -30.90
N ALA A 155 -20.23 -13.48 -32.20
CA ALA A 155 -19.33 -14.09 -33.19
C ALA A 155 -17.90 -13.57 -33.04
N ALA A 156 -17.72 -12.28 -32.76
CA ALA A 156 -16.43 -11.68 -32.48
C ALA A 156 -15.77 -12.36 -31.26
N ARG A 157 -16.49 -12.55 -30.15
CA ARG A 157 -15.96 -13.21 -28.95
C ARG A 157 -15.61 -14.67 -29.22
N PHE A 158 -16.49 -15.42 -29.89
CA PHE A 158 -16.20 -16.81 -30.27
C PHE A 158 -14.99 -16.92 -31.20
N SER A 159 -14.83 -16.00 -32.15
CA SER A 159 -13.66 -15.99 -33.04
C SER A 159 -12.34 -15.80 -32.30
N MET A 160 -12.32 -15.02 -31.21
CA MET A 160 -11.13 -14.90 -30.34
C MET A 160 -10.91 -16.14 -29.48
N MET A 161 -12.00 -16.67 -28.93
CA MET A 161 -11.97 -17.85 -28.08
C MET A 161 -11.41 -19.07 -28.84
N PHE A 162 -11.82 -19.26 -30.10
CA PHE A 162 -11.43 -20.42 -30.92
C PHE A 162 -10.31 -20.16 -31.93
N GLY A 163 -10.18 -18.93 -32.44
CA GLY A 163 -9.21 -18.59 -33.48
C GLY A 163 -7.77 -18.53 -32.98
N LEU A 164 -7.53 -17.89 -31.84
CA LEU A 164 -6.19 -17.79 -31.26
C LEU A 164 -5.60 -19.14 -30.79
N PRO A 165 -6.33 -20.07 -30.12
CA PRO A 165 -5.76 -21.39 -29.78
C PRO A 165 -5.55 -22.25 -31.02
N LEU A 166 -6.44 -22.14 -32.01
CA LEU A 166 -6.27 -22.80 -33.30
C LEU A 166 -4.99 -22.32 -33.98
N TRP A 167 -4.71 -21.00 -33.98
CA TRP A 167 -3.48 -20.45 -34.52
C TRP A 167 -2.24 -20.87 -33.74
N SER A 168 -2.28 -20.86 -32.41
CA SER A 168 -1.17 -21.34 -31.58
C SER A 168 -0.84 -22.80 -31.88
N TYR A 169 -1.85 -23.67 -31.95
CA TYR A 169 -1.68 -25.07 -32.29
C TYR A 169 -1.17 -25.25 -33.73
N ALA A 170 -1.79 -24.58 -34.71
CA ALA A 170 -1.40 -24.67 -36.12
C ALA A 170 0.05 -24.20 -36.35
N LEU A 171 0.46 -23.10 -35.71
CA LEU A 171 1.84 -22.61 -35.79
C LEU A 171 2.81 -23.57 -35.12
N SER A 172 2.48 -24.15 -33.96
CA SER A 172 3.30 -25.19 -33.34
C SER A 172 3.49 -26.40 -34.24
N CYS A 173 2.45 -26.85 -34.94
CA CYS A 173 2.54 -27.94 -35.91
C CYS A 173 3.42 -27.57 -37.12
N ILE A 174 3.23 -26.36 -37.68
CA ILE A 174 3.99 -25.89 -38.84
C ILE A 174 5.48 -25.76 -38.52
N TRP A 175 5.81 -25.25 -37.33
CA TRP A 175 7.18 -25.05 -36.87
C TRP A 175 7.78 -26.25 -36.13
N LYS A 176 7.03 -27.36 -36.03
CA LYS A 176 7.45 -28.62 -35.39
C LYS A 176 7.94 -28.43 -33.94
N ILE A 177 7.22 -27.62 -33.18
CA ILE A 177 7.46 -27.43 -31.74
C ILE A 177 7.00 -28.69 -30.99
N ASP A 178 7.71 -29.07 -29.93
CA ASP A 178 7.38 -30.25 -29.14
C ASP A 178 6.04 -30.11 -28.38
N ALA A 179 5.48 -31.26 -27.98
CA ALA A 179 4.16 -31.32 -27.35
C ALA A 179 4.10 -30.63 -25.98
N LEU A 180 5.19 -30.62 -25.21
CA LEU A 180 5.24 -30.00 -23.89
C LEU A 180 5.20 -28.47 -24.03
N SER A 181 6.04 -27.92 -24.92
CA SER A 181 6.05 -26.49 -25.26
C SER A 181 4.73 -26.03 -25.87
N THR A 182 4.14 -26.84 -26.76
CA THR A 182 2.83 -26.55 -27.36
C THR A 182 1.71 -26.52 -26.31
N THR A 183 1.72 -27.49 -25.38
CA THR A 183 0.77 -27.53 -24.28
C THR A 183 0.94 -26.30 -23.39
N GLY A 184 2.18 -25.94 -23.04
CA GLY A 184 2.51 -24.75 -22.27
C GLY A 184 2.02 -23.45 -22.91
N ILE A 185 2.23 -23.26 -24.22
CA ILE A 185 1.77 -22.08 -24.97
C ILE A 185 0.23 -22.01 -24.98
N CYS A 186 -0.45 -23.16 -25.10
CA CYS A 186 -1.90 -23.22 -25.09
C CYS A 186 -2.50 -23.01 -23.69
N THR A 187 -1.85 -23.45 -22.61
CA THR A 187 -2.33 -23.34 -21.22
C THR A 187 -2.03 -21.98 -20.57
N LEU A 188 -0.86 -21.37 -20.82
CA LEU A 188 -0.53 -20.00 -20.39
C LEU A 188 -1.62 -19.00 -20.81
N ARG A 189 -2.27 -19.25 -21.93
CA ARG A 189 -3.33 -18.40 -22.47
C ARG A 189 -4.67 -18.55 -21.75
N ARG A 190 -5.00 -19.73 -21.20
CA ARG A 190 -6.23 -19.93 -20.41
C ARG A 190 -6.18 -19.15 -19.10
N ILE A 191 -4.97 -18.95 -18.57
CA ILE A 191 -4.67 -18.10 -17.40
C ILE A 191 -4.75 -16.59 -17.75
N CYS A 192 -4.45 -16.20 -18.99
CA CYS A 192 -4.47 -14.79 -19.42
C CYS A 192 -5.84 -14.26 -19.91
N MET A 193 -6.88 -15.11 -20.02
CA MET A 193 -8.18 -14.73 -20.63
C MET A 193 -9.39 -14.80 -19.69
N GLY A 194 -9.17 -15.08 -18.40
CA GLY A 194 -10.20 -14.95 -17.37
C GLY A 194 -9.54 -14.77 -16.01
N THR A 195 -9.85 -13.66 -15.34
CA THR A 195 -9.50 -13.47 -13.93
C THR A 195 -10.21 -14.56 -13.14
N ASN A 196 -9.48 -15.32 -12.30
CA ASN A 196 -10.11 -16.33 -11.46
C ASN A 196 -11.10 -15.66 -10.48
N GLY A 197 -12.06 -16.43 -9.97
CA GLY A 197 -13.01 -15.93 -8.99
C GLY A 197 -13.15 -16.89 -7.81
N HIS A 198 -13.17 -16.36 -6.61
CA HIS A 198 -13.37 -17.09 -5.38
C HIS A 198 -14.70 -16.70 -4.76
N TYR A 199 -15.39 -17.71 -4.26
CA TYR A 199 -16.60 -17.57 -3.48
C TYR A 199 -16.35 -18.17 -2.09
N VAL A 200 -16.58 -17.37 -1.06
CA VAL A 200 -16.30 -17.75 0.34
C VAL A 200 -17.54 -17.54 1.19
N VAL A 201 -17.85 -18.48 2.07
CA VAL A 201 -18.86 -18.29 3.12
C VAL A 201 -18.21 -18.48 4.48
N ARG A 202 -18.45 -17.56 5.40
CA ARG A 202 -18.03 -17.68 6.79
C ARG A 202 -19.24 -17.96 7.68
N TYR A 203 -19.13 -19.00 8.51
CA TYR A 203 -20.16 -19.36 9.49
C TYR A 203 -19.55 -20.07 10.70
N ARG A 204 -19.91 -19.64 11.91
CA ARG A 204 -19.35 -20.10 13.20
C ARG A 204 -17.81 -20.12 13.21
N ASN A 205 -17.20 -19.06 12.67
CA ASN A 205 -15.76 -18.89 12.51
C ASN A 205 -15.07 -19.95 11.63
N MET A 206 -15.84 -20.64 10.78
CA MET A 206 -15.36 -21.59 9.78
C MET A 206 -15.55 -20.98 8.40
N TYR A 207 -14.55 -21.16 7.54
CA TYR A 207 -14.58 -20.70 6.17
C TYR A 207 -14.88 -21.86 5.23
N TYR A 208 -15.80 -21.62 4.31
CA TYR A 208 -16.13 -22.50 3.19
C TYR A 208 -15.65 -21.83 1.93
N PHE A 209 -14.75 -22.50 1.22
CA PHE A 209 -14.09 -21.93 0.05
C PHE A 209 -14.43 -22.72 -1.21
N GLN A 210 -14.80 -22.01 -2.27
CA GLN A 210 -15.03 -22.56 -3.60
C GLN A 210 -14.30 -21.74 -4.67
N HIS A 211 -13.45 -22.42 -5.44
CA HIS A 211 -12.75 -21.83 -6.57
C HIS A 211 -13.59 -21.92 -7.86
N HIS A 212 -13.74 -20.81 -8.58
CA HIS A 212 -14.33 -20.77 -9.92
C HIS A 212 -13.27 -20.48 -10.99
N ASN A 213 -13.10 -21.41 -11.92
CA ASN A 213 -12.18 -21.31 -13.07
C ASN A 213 -12.71 -20.41 -14.22
N SER A 214 -13.71 -19.58 -13.96
CA SER A 214 -14.38 -18.70 -14.92
C SER A 214 -14.19 -17.23 -14.53
N SER A 215 -14.60 -16.31 -15.42
CA SER A 215 -14.60 -14.85 -15.19
C SER A 215 -15.07 -14.47 -13.78
N GLY A 216 -14.13 -14.15 -12.89
CA GLY A 216 -14.36 -13.72 -11.52
C GLY A 216 -14.89 -12.29 -11.39
N TYR A 217 -14.98 -11.56 -12.49
CA TYR A 217 -15.41 -10.16 -12.50
C TYR A 217 -16.79 -9.93 -11.84
N PRO A 218 -17.03 -8.73 -11.30
CA PRO A 218 -18.28 -8.35 -10.64
C PRO A 218 -19.51 -8.56 -11.51
N GLU A 219 -19.43 -8.29 -12.81
CA GLU A 219 -20.54 -8.46 -13.76
C GLU A 219 -20.94 -9.93 -13.96
N TRP A 220 -20.09 -10.86 -13.54
CA TRP A 220 -20.31 -12.29 -13.72
C TRP A 220 -20.45 -13.01 -12.39
N LEU A 221 -19.34 -13.22 -11.68
CA LEU A 221 -19.37 -13.99 -10.44
C LEU A 221 -19.98 -13.15 -9.31
N GLY A 222 -19.63 -11.86 -9.21
CA GLY A 222 -20.17 -10.97 -8.19
C GLY A 222 -21.69 -10.88 -8.21
N LEU A 223 -22.29 -10.56 -9.37
CA LEU A 223 -23.74 -10.52 -9.55
C LEU A 223 -24.40 -11.87 -9.29
N LYS A 224 -23.79 -12.97 -9.75
CA LYS A 224 -24.34 -14.31 -9.51
C LYS A 224 -24.45 -14.61 -8.01
N VAL A 225 -23.41 -14.27 -7.25
CA VAL A 225 -23.39 -14.44 -5.79
C VAL A 225 -24.39 -13.49 -5.13
N LEU A 226 -24.40 -12.21 -5.50
CA LEU A 226 -25.32 -11.19 -4.98
C LEU A 226 -26.78 -11.59 -5.19
N GLN A 227 -27.16 -11.91 -6.43
CA GLN A 227 -28.52 -12.28 -6.81
C GLN A 227 -28.99 -13.55 -6.09
N TYR A 228 -28.09 -14.51 -5.87
CA TYR A 228 -28.41 -15.72 -5.11
C TYR A 228 -28.79 -15.38 -3.66
N ILE A 229 -27.99 -14.55 -2.98
CA ILE A 229 -28.25 -14.17 -1.58
C ILE A 229 -29.47 -13.28 -1.42
N ARG A 230 -29.78 -12.45 -2.42
CA ARG A 230 -31.00 -11.64 -2.44
C ARG A 230 -32.29 -12.47 -2.48
N GLN A 231 -32.23 -13.77 -2.80
CA GLN A 231 -33.42 -14.62 -2.82
C GLN A 231 -33.98 -14.79 -1.39
N PRO A 232 -35.32 -14.80 -1.23
CA PRO A 232 -35.94 -15.06 0.07
C PRO A 232 -35.45 -16.38 0.66
N ASN A 233 -35.11 -16.39 1.94
CA ASN A 233 -34.60 -17.55 2.69
C ASN A 233 -33.22 -18.08 2.28
N ALA A 234 -32.48 -17.42 1.38
CA ALA A 234 -31.13 -17.88 0.98
C ALA A 234 -30.17 -17.93 2.19
N ILE A 235 -30.15 -16.87 3.01
CA ILE A 235 -29.34 -16.79 4.24
C ILE A 235 -29.71 -17.92 5.22
N ALA A 236 -31.00 -18.11 5.50
CA ALA A 236 -31.49 -19.16 6.39
C ALA A 236 -31.15 -20.57 5.86
N THR A 237 -31.20 -20.75 4.53
CA THR A 237 -30.80 -22.00 3.87
C THR A 237 -29.31 -22.26 4.07
N TYR A 238 -28.46 -21.26 3.88
CA TYR A 238 -27.02 -21.41 4.12
C TYR A 238 -26.71 -21.71 5.59
N GLN A 239 -27.31 -21.00 6.54
CA GLN A 239 -27.14 -21.25 7.96
C GLN A 239 -27.56 -22.68 8.35
N LYS A 240 -28.63 -23.20 7.75
CA LYS A 240 -29.08 -24.58 7.95
C LYS A 240 -28.09 -25.59 7.36
N VAL A 241 -27.74 -25.45 6.08
CA VAL A 241 -26.84 -26.38 5.37
C VAL A 241 -25.47 -26.44 6.05
N PHE A 242 -24.88 -25.29 6.35
CA PHE A 242 -23.58 -25.23 7.02
C PHE A 242 -23.66 -25.64 8.49
N GLY A 243 -24.78 -25.37 9.17
CA GLY A 243 -25.04 -25.88 10.52
C GLY A 243 -25.02 -27.41 10.57
N GLU A 244 -25.79 -28.07 9.71
CA GLU A 244 -25.83 -29.54 9.60
C GLU A 244 -24.45 -30.12 9.24
N MET A 245 -23.69 -29.44 8.37
CA MET A 245 -22.34 -29.86 7.99
C MET A 245 -21.34 -29.75 9.15
N LEU A 246 -21.40 -28.67 9.94
CA LEU A 246 -20.53 -28.49 11.11
C LEU A 246 -20.85 -29.47 12.23
N ASP A 247 -22.14 -29.67 12.52
CA ASP A 247 -22.59 -30.58 13.58
C ASP A 247 -22.20 -32.04 13.28
N GLY A 248 -21.97 -32.39 11.99
CA GLY A 248 -21.47 -33.69 11.56
C GLY A 248 -19.95 -33.92 11.74
N LEU A 249 -19.16 -32.87 12.05
CA LEU A 249 -17.71 -32.97 12.20
C LEU A 249 -17.33 -33.36 13.64
N LYS A 250 -16.71 -34.53 13.82
CA LYS A 250 -16.32 -35.07 15.15
C LYS A 250 -15.20 -34.31 15.86
N SER A 251 -14.45 -33.47 15.15
CA SER A 251 -13.49 -32.49 15.70
C SER A 251 -13.15 -31.45 14.63
N PRO A 252 -13.60 -30.20 14.76
CA PRO A 252 -13.17 -29.12 13.87
C PRO A 252 -11.75 -28.69 14.26
N SER A 253 -10.74 -29.42 13.77
CA SER A 253 -9.33 -29.08 14.02
C SER A 253 -8.76 -28.05 13.04
N HIS A 254 -9.47 -27.76 11.94
CA HIS A 254 -9.07 -26.78 10.93
C HIS A 254 -10.20 -25.78 10.69
N SER A 255 -9.87 -24.48 10.63
CA SER A 255 -10.82 -23.38 10.38
C SER A 255 -11.37 -23.32 8.95
N LEU A 256 -10.97 -24.25 8.07
CA LEU A 256 -11.30 -24.25 6.65
C LEU A 256 -11.90 -25.60 6.21
N LEU A 257 -13.02 -25.52 5.49
CA LEU A 257 -13.65 -26.64 4.81
C LEU A 257 -13.57 -26.39 3.30
N LEU A 258 -12.72 -27.15 2.61
CA LEU A 258 -12.52 -27.07 1.16
C LEU A 258 -13.51 -27.97 0.42
N ILE A 259 -14.24 -27.42 -0.56
CA ILE A 259 -15.00 -28.20 -1.53
C ILE A 259 -14.26 -28.09 -2.87
N GLU A 260 -13.60 -29.18 -3.25
CA GLU A 260 -12.85 -29.41 -4.50
C GLU A 260 -11.54 -28.61 -4.69
N GLY A 261 -10.41 -29.28 -4.44
CA GLY A 261 -9.11 -28.96 -5.08
C GLY A 261 -8.33 -27.75 -4.56
N GLY A 262 -8.67 -27.19 -3.39
CA GLY A 262 -7.95 -26.08 -2.77
C GLY A 262 -6.67 -26.49 -2.01
N ASP A 263 -5.78 -25.52 -1.82
CA ASP A 263 -4.53 -25.65 -1.05
C ASP A 263 -4.81 -25.81 0.44
N GLU A 264 -4.25 -26.85 1.07
CA GLU A 264 -4.42 -27.18 2.50
C GLU A 264 -3.83 -26.11 3.44
N ASN A 265 -3.04 -25.16 2.93
CA ASN A 265 -2.39 -24.09 3.71
C ASN A 265 -3.20 -22.78 3.81
N PHE A 266 -4.47 -22.78 3.43
CA PHE A 266 -5.29 -21.59 3.42
C PHE A 266 -5.86 -21.27 4.81
N HIS A 267 -5.50 -20.11 5.38
CA HIS A 267 -5.89 -19.75 6.75
C HIS A 267 -6.98 -18.65 6.85
N GLY A 268 -7.48 -18.14 5.72
CA GLY A 268 -8.58 -17.18 5.66
C GLY A 268 -8.51 -16.23 4.46
N PRO A 269 -9.60 -15.49 4.16
CA PRO A 269 -9.71 -14.61 2.99
C PRO A 269 -8.74 -13.40 3.03
N SER A 270 -8.18 -13.05 4.20
CA SER A 270 -7.11 -12.04 4.30
C SER A 270 -5.85 -12.41 3.51
N GLN A 271 -5.61 -13.70 3.26
CA GLN A 271 -4.51 -14.20 2.42
C GLN A 271 -4.80 -14.13 0.91
N LEU A 272 -6.06 -13.94 0.50
CA LEU A 272 -6.46 -13.66 -0.89
C LEU A 272 -6.30 -12.15 -1.14
N GLY A 273 -5.07 -11.64 -1.01
CA GLY A 273 -4.68 -10.28 -1.43
C GLY A 273 -5.38 -9.83 -2.71
N PRO A 274 -5.46 -8.52 -3.03
CA PRO A 274 -5.70 -8.10 -4.40
C PRO A 274 -4.41 -8.46 -5.16
N GLY A 275 -4.24 -9.74 -5.43
CA GLY A 275 -3.26 -10.27 -6.34
C GLY A 275 -3.89 -10.11 -7.70
N LEU A 276 -3.13 -9.60 -8.66
CA LEU A 276 -3.47 -9.29 -10.05
C LEU A 276 -4.26 -10.36 -10.84
N TRP A 277 -4.69 -11.47 -10.24
CA TRP A 277 -5.14 -12.69 -10.88
C TRP A 277 -6.50 -13.25 -10.40
N ALA A 278 -7.13 -12.73 -9.31
CA ALA A 278 -8.44 -13.25 -8.87
C ALA A 278 -9.33 -12.30 -8.01
N TRP A 279 -10.65 -12.31 -8.26
CA TRP A 279 -11.68 -11.65 -7.44
C TRP A 279 -12.16 -12.55 -6.30
N THR A 280 -12.52 -11.99 -5.15
CA THR A 280 -13.07 -12.74 -4.01
C THR A 280 -14.36 -12.13 -3.49
N TYR A 281 -15.44 -12.92 -3.45
CA TYR A 281 -16.71 -12.53 -2.84
C TYR A 281 -16.96 -13.38 -1.60
N GLU A 282 -17.08 -12.72 -0.46
CA GLU A 282 -17.29 -13.39 0.83
C GLU A 282 -18.66 -13.03 1.42
N ILE A 283 -19.37 -14.05 1.90
CA ILE A 283 -20.60 -13.90 2.69
C ILE A 283 -20.26 -14.23 4.12
N ASP A 284 -20.13 -13.20 4.94
CA ASP A 284 -19.93 -13.35 6.38
C ASP A 284 -21.29 -13.45 7.08
N LEU A 285 -21.74 -14.69 7.33
CA LEU A 285 -23.00 -14.98 8.02
C LEU A 285 -22.90 -14.72 9.53
N ASP A 286 -21.68 -14.67 10.09
CA ASP A 286 -21.46 -14.39 11.51
C ASP A 286 -21.63 -12.90 11.82
N ARG A 287 -21.20 -12.04 10.88
CA ARG A 287 -21.23 -10.59 11.01
C ARG A 287 -22.34 -9.91 10.21
N ASN A 288 -23.03 -10.67 9.37
CA ASN A 288 -24.07 -10.18 8.47
C ASN A 288 -23.53 -9.19 7.40
N ILE A 289 -22.35 -9.50 6.83
CA ILE A 289 -21.61 -8.62 5.91
C ILE A 289 -21.31 -9.34 4.59
N PHE A 290 -21.46 -8.62 3.48
CA PHE A 290 -20.98 -8.99 2.17
C PHE A 290 -19.63 -8.30 1.90
N HIS A 291 -18.60 -9.11 1.70
CA HIS A 291 -17.23 -8.67 1.46
C HIS A 291 -16.87 -8.79 -0.03
N VAL A 292 -16.08 -7.83 -0.52
CA VAL A 292 -15.47 -7.84 -1.86
C VAL A 292 -13.97 -7.68 -1.68
N ASP A 293 -13.18 -8.62 -2.21
CA ASP A 293 -11.72 -8.69 -2.07
C ASP A 293 -11.20 -8.56 -0.63
N GLY A 294 -11.95 -9.18 0.29
CA GLY A 294 -11.66 -9.18 1.73
C GLY A 294 -12.09 -7.92 2.47
N MET A 295 -12.61 -6.91 1.77
CA MET A 295 -13.06 -5.65 2.35
C MET A 295 -14.57 -5.66 2.61
N PRO A 296 -15.07 -5.11 3.73
CA PRO A 296 -16.49 -5.07 4.03
C PRO A 296 -17.21 -4.04 3.15
N PHE A 297 -18.22 -4.47 2.40
CA PHE A 297 -18.98 -3.59 1.51
C PHE A 297 -20.43 -3.38 1.99
N PHE A 298 -21.23 -4.45 1.94
CA PHE A 298 -22.67 -4.34 2.09
C PHE A 298 -23.19 -5.12 3.30
N SER A 299 -24.34 -4.71 3.84
CA SER A 299 -25.07 -5.51 4.82
C SER A 299 -25.86 -6.60 4.12
N LEU A 300 -25.81 -7.83 4.63
CA LEU A 300 -26.64 -8.93 4.12
C LEU A 300 -28.14 -8.74 4.46
N GLU A 301 -28.49 -7.85 5.40
CA GLU A 301 -29.89 -7.45 5.66
C GLU A 301 -30.51 -6.70 4.49
N CYS A 302 -29.72 -5.90 3.77
CA CYS A 302 -30.20 -5.05 2.70
C CYS A 302 -29.12 -4.95 1.61
N LEU A 303 -29.03 -5.98 0.77
CA LEU A 303 -28.11 -5.96 -0.36
C LEU A 303 -28.55 -4.96 -1.44
N PRO A 304 -27.61 -4.27 -2.11
CA PRO A 304 -27.92 -3.37 -3.21
C PRO A 304 -28.53 -4.11 -4.39
N ASP A 305 -29.15 -3.35 -5.31
CA ASP A 305 -29.52 -3.87 -6.62
C ASP A 305 -28.29 -4.05 -7.52
N ASP A 306 -28.51 -4.67 -8.69
CA ASP A 306 -27.43 -5.01 -9.60
C ASP A 306 -26.69 -3.77 -10.13
N ALA A 307 -27.40 -2.65 -10.34
CA ALA A 307 -26.81 -1.42 -10.86
C ALA A 307 -25.92 -0.74 -9.81
N VAL A 308 -26.42 -0.62 -8.58
CA VAL A 308 -25.68 -0.06 -7.44
C VAL A 308 -24.48 -0.93 -7.09
N PHE A 309 -24.64 -2.25 -7.13
CA PHE A 309 -23.52 -3.17 -6.93
C PHE A 309 -22.41 -2.94 -7.96
N LEU A 310 -22.73 -2.95 -9.26
CA LEU A 310 -21.74 -2.78 -10.32
C LEU A 310 -21.11 -1.39 -10.32
N GLN A 311 -21.88 -0.35 -9.99
CA GLN A 311 -21.38 1.02 -9.87
C GLN A 311 -20.22 1.12 -8.87
N HIS A 312 -20.21 0.30 -7.82
CA HIS A 312 -19.24 0.37 -6.74
C HIS A 312 -18.20 -0.74 -6.76
N THR A 313 -18.36 -1.76 -7.60
CA THR A 313 -17.50 -2.95 -7.59
C THR A 313 -16.84 -3.28 -8.93
N SER A 314 -17.34 -2.80 -10.08
CA SER A 314 -16.75 -3.06 -11.42
C SER A 314 -15.31 -2.55 -11.56
N ASP A 315 -14.50 -3.10 -12.48
CA ASP A 315 -13.11 -2.66 -12.73
C ASP A 315 -13.00 -1.13 -12.97
N ASP A 316 -13.96 -0.55 -13.70
CA ASP A 316 -14.01 0.88 -14.00
C ASP A 316 -14.67 1.72 -12.88
N GLY A 317 -15.31 1.06 -11.91
CA GLY A 317 -16.14 1.66 -10.85
C GLY A 317 -15.75 1.28 -9.41
N ILE A 318 -14.68 0.51 -9.20
CA ILE A 318 -14.26 0.11 -7.86
C ILE A 318 -13.84 1.37 -7.11
N THR A 319 -14.64 1.73 -6.12
CA THR A 319 -14.41 2.94 -5.35
C THR A 319 -13.27 2.67 -4.38
N ALA A 320 -12.18 3.41 -4.56
CA ALA A 320 -11.06 3.40 -3.64
C ALA A 320 -11.28 4.43 -2.53
N ASP A 321 -10.91 4.08 -1.31
CA ASP A 321 -10.75 5.05 -0.23
C ASP A 321 -9.59 6.01 -0.51
N HIS A 322 -9.36 6.99 0.37
CA HIS A 322 -8.29 7.96 0.16
C HIS A 322 -6.88 7.36 0.29
N TYR A 323 -6.76 6.10 0.72
CA TYR A 323 -5.51 5.35 0.86
C TYR A 323 -5.32 4.29 -0.25
N GLY A 324 -6.25 4.18 -1.20
CA GLY A 324 -6.15 3.30 -2.36
C GLY A 324 -6.72 1.89 -2.17
N HIS A 325 -7.45 1.63 -1.09
CA HIS A 325 -8.12 0.34 -0.88
C HIS A 325 -9.51 0.33 -1.48
N ALA A 326 -9.92 -0.81 -2.04
CA ALA A 326 -11.31 -1.04 -2.41
C ALA A 326 -12.20 -0.91 -1.16
N ALA A 327 -13.15 0.03 -1.17
CA ALA A 327 -13.98 0.30 -0.01
C ALA A 327 -15.40 0.71 -0.44
N CYS A 328 -16.36 0.47 0.46
CA CYS A 328 -17.73 0.91 0.27
C CYS A 328 -17.80 2.44 0.28
N PRO A 329 -18.25 3.10 -0.80
CA PRO A 329 -18.19 4.55 -0.93
C PRO A 329 -19.17 5.24 0.02
N LEU A 330 -18.90 6.50 0.35
CA LEU A 330 -19.77 7.29 1.24
C LEU A 330 -21.15 7.56 0.63
N GLU A 331 -21.23 7.58 -0.70
CA GLU A 331 -22.45 7.78 -1.49
C GLU A 331 -23.35 6.54 -1.51
N CYS A 332 -22.84 5.36 -1.13
CA CYS A 332 -23.64 4.15 -1.04
C CYS A 332 -24.78 4.36 -0.03
N PRO A 333 -26.04 4.00 -0.36
CA PRO A 333 -27.17 4.20 0.54
C PRO A 333 -26.89 3.63 1.94
N PRO A 334 -27.18 4.38 3.03
CA PRO A 334 -26.84 3.97 4.39
C PRO A 334 -27.39 2.61 4.80
N GLU A 335 -28.55 2.25 4.27
CA GLU A 335 -29.20 0.95 4.47
C GLU A 335 -28.43 -0.23 3.84
N ASN A 336 -27.74 -0.01 2.72
CA ASN A 336 -26.95 -1.04 2.05
C ASN A 336 -25.57 -1.23 2.67
N ARG A 337 -25.03 -0.22 3.35
CA ARG A 337 -23.68 -0.28 3.94
C ARG A 337 -23.62 -1.29 5.08
N TYR A 338 -22.47 -1.95 5.22
CA TYR A 338 -22.21 -2.81 6.37
C TYR A 338 -22.37 -2.03 7.69
N LYS A 339 -22.80 -2.73 8.73
CA LYS A 339 -22.99 -2.15 10.07
C LYS A 339 -21.84 -2.56 10.96
N LYS A 340 -21.34 -1.60 11.75
CA LYS A 340 -20.33 -1.89 12.78
C LYS A 340 -20.97 -2.71 13.91
N PRO A 341 -20.23 -3.62 14.55
CA PRO A 341 -20.69 -4.33 15.74
C PRO A 341 -21.16 -3.39 16.84
N THR A 342 -22.14 -3.85 17.62
CA THR A 342 -22.50 -3.17 18.87
C THR A 342 -21.40 -3.36 19.91
N PRO A 343 -21.05 -2.34 20.71
CA PRO A 343 -20.08 -2.48 21.79
C PRO A 343 -20.44 -3.63 22.75
N PRO A 344 -19.44 -4.31 23.33
CA PRO A 344 -19.67 -5.40 24.28
C PRO A 344 -20.30 -4.89 25.58
N ILE A 345 -21.07 -5.76 26.24
CA ILE A 345 -21.67 -5.45 27.55
C ILE A 345 -20.57 -5.45 28.61
N VAL A 346 -20.33 -4.30 29.23
CA VAL A 346 -19.40 -4.15 30.35
C VAL A 346 -20.13 -4.36 31.68
N HIS A 347 -19.63 -5.28 32.50
CA HIS A 347 -20.21 -5.58 33.81
C HIS A 347 -19.70 -4.60 34.90
N ASN A 348 -20.52 -4.36 35.93
CA ASN A 348 -20.16 -3.43 37.02
C ASN A 348 -18.86 -3.83 37.76
N SER A 349 -18.54 -5.13 37.82
CA SER A 349 -17.27 -5.62 38.40
C SER A 349 -16.04 -5.10 37.66
N GLU A 350 -16.13 -4.84 36.36
CA GLU A 350 -15.01 -4.29 35.57
C GLU A 350 -14.78 -2.80 35.85
N LEU A 351 -15.77 -2.12 36.45
CA LEU A 351 -15.73 -0.70 36.78
C LEU A 351 -15.34 -0.42 38.23
N GLU A 352 -15.12 -1.46 39.05
CA GLU A 352 -14.92 -1.34 40.49
C GLU A 352 -13.74 -0.43 40.85
N THR A 353 -12.59 -0.58 40.17
CA THR A 353 -11.42 0.28 40.39
C THR A 353 -11.66 1.71 39.95
N TYR A 354 -12.30 1.90 38.80
CA TYR A 354 -12.65 3.23 38.30
C TYR A 354 -13.54 4.00 39.27
N GLN A 355 -14.49 3.31 39.91
CA GLN A 355 -15.45 3.90 40.85
C GLN A 355 -14.89 4.08 42.27
N SER A 356 -13.98 3.21 42.71
CA SER A 356 -13.41 3.25 44.06
C SER A 356 -12.26 4.24 44.23
N VAL A 357 -11.52 4.54 43.15
CA VAL A 357 -10.37 5.44 43.17
C VAL A 357 -10.81 6.88 42.92
N MET A 358 -10.16 7.85 43.59
CA MET A 358 -10.44 9.27 43.40
C MET A 358 -10.15 9.73 41.95
N CYS A 359 -11.22 10.00 41.19
CA CYS A 359 -11.12 10.67 39.89
C CYS A 359 -11.02 12.20 40.11
N THR A 360 -9.92 12.80 39.65
CA THR A 360 -9.68 14.26 39.70
C THR A 360 -10.20 14.99 38.47
N GLY A 361 -10.56 14.26 37.42
CA GLY A 361 -11.17 14.80 36.21
C GLY A 361 -11.37 13.71 35.16
N SER A 362 -12.60 13.62 34.64
CA SER A 362 -12.93 12.90 33.42
C SER A 362 -12.91 13.88 32.25
N GLN A 363 -12.40 13.45 31.09
CA GLN A 363 -12.32 14.28 29.88
C GLN A 363 -11.41 15.53 30.01
N VAL A 364 -10.29 15.39 30.71
CA VAL A 364 -9.31 16.47 30.89
C VAL A 364 -8.60 16.78 29.58
N ALA A 365 -8.35 18.06 29.30
CA ALA A 365 -7.55 18.48 28.15
C ALA A 365 -6.12 17.90 28.24
N LEU A 366 -5.54 17.54 27.09
CA LEU A 366 -4.21 16.94 27.06
C LEU A 366 -3.12 17.84 27.67
N SER A 367 -3.20 19.15 27.41
CA SER A 367 -2.30 20.16 27.96
C SER A 367 -2.30 20.16 29.48
N ASP A 368 -3.48 20.17 30.09
CA ASP A 368 -3.64 20.09 31.54
C ASP A 368 -3.15 18.74 32.10
N LEU A 369 -3.48 17.64 31.41
CA LEU A 369 -3.09 16.30 31.82
C LEU A 369 -1.56 16.14 31.88
N LEU A 370 -0.87 16.58 30.83
CA LEU A 370 0.58 16.48 30.68
C LEU A 370 1.35 17.66 31.29
N ALA A 371 0.66 18.72 31.74
CA ALA A 371 1.24 19.99 32.18
C ALA A 371 2.13 20.64 31.10
N VAL A 372 1.61 20.76 29.88
CA VAL A 372 2.27 21.33 28.70
C VAL A 372 1.42 22.43 28.08
N SER A 373 2.02 23.30 27.25
CA SER A 373 1.29 24.34 26.52
C SER A 373 0.26 23.78 25.54
N ASP A 374 -0.80 24.51 25.24
CA ASP A 374 -1.77 24.08 24.20
C ASP A 374 -1.13 24.02 22.81
N GLY A 375 -0.26 24.99 22.49
CA GLY A 375 0.49 25.01 21.24
C GLY A 375 1.61 23.97 21.20
N LEU A 376 1.85 23.40 20.02
CA LEU A 376 2.99 22.53 19.75
C LEU A 376 4.27 23.34 19.62
N SER A 377 5.31 22.94 20.34
CA SER A 377 6.67 23.36 20.03
C SER A 377 7.11 22.85 18.65
N GLN A 378 8.16 23.43 18.11
CA GLN A 378 8.67 23.07 16.79
C GLN A 378 9.08 21.59 16.70
N ASP A 379 9.73 21.06 17.73
CA ASP A 379 10.11 19.64 17.80
C ASP A 379 8.88 18.71 17.94
N GLU A 380 7.87 19.12 18.72
CA GLU A 380 6.62 18.37 18.83
C GLU A 380 5.89 18.33 17.50
N HIS A 381 5.85 19.45 16.77
CA HIS A 381 5.24 19.52 15.45
C HIS A 381 5.94 18.57 14.47
N VAL A 382 7.28 18.60 14.40
CA VAL A 382 8.06 17.66 13.57
C VAL A 382 7.72 16.20 13.91
N ARG A 383 7.64 15.87 15.21
CA ARG A 383 7.32 14.52 15.69
C ARG A 383 5.91 14.10 15.28
N VAL A 384 4.93 15.00 15.44
CA VAL A 384 3.53 14.77 15.03
C VAL A 384 3.46 14.53 13.53
N THR A 385 4.03 15.42 12.71
CA THR A 385 4.00 15.28 11.25
C THR A 385 4.65 13.99 10.77
N LEU A 386 5.78 13.58 11.37
CA LEU A 386 6.40 12.31 11.01
C LEU A 386 5.52 11.12 11.40
N LEU A 387 4.90 11.13 12.57
CA LEU A 387 3.96 10.07 12.97
C LEU A 387 2.75 10.00 12.05
N GLU A 388 2.18 11.14 11.65
CA GLU A 388 1.11 11.20 10.65
C GLU A 388 1.55 10.55 9.33
N VAL A 389 2.78 10.80 8.87
CA VAL A 389 3.35 10.13 7.68
C VAL A 389 3.47 8.62 7.90
N MET A 390 4.01 8.17 9.03
CA MET A 390 4.19 6.75 9.34
C MET A 390 2.85 6.01 9.43
N ILE A 391 1.85 6.60 10.09
CA ILE A 391 0.49 6.06 10.18
C ILE A 391 -0.19 6.07 8.82
N GLY A 392 -0.02 7.13 8.01
CA GLY A 392 -0.51 7.17 6.64
C GLY A 392 0.07 6.06 5.76
N GLN A 393 1.35 5.70 5.95
CA GLN A 393 1.96 4.54 5.28
C GLN A 393 1.40 3.20 5.79
N CYS A 394 1.08 3.07 7.09
CA CYS A 394 0.36 1.91 7.61
C CYS A 394 -1.01 1.76 6.94
N MET A 395 -1.75 2.86 6.85
CA MET A 395 -3.07 2.87 6.23
C MET A 395 -3.01 2.63 4.73
N PHE A 396 -1.92 3.00 4.03
CA PHE A 396 -1.73 2.72 2.60
C PHE A 396 -1.34 1.27 2.30
N SER A 397 -0.67 0.55 3.21
CA SER A 397 -0.31 -0.86 3.00
C SER A 397 -1.57 -1.72 2.86
N SER A 398 -1.64 -2.53 1.80
CA SER A 398 -2.77 -3.44 1.55
C SER A 398 -2.94 -4.50 2.64
N ALA A 399 -1.83 -5.03 3.18
CA ALA A 399 -1.90 -6.03 4.24
C ALA A 399 -2.38 -5.42 5.55
N ILE A 400 -1.82 -4.26 5.94
CA ILE A 400 -2.18 -3.60 7.19
C ILE A 400 -3.58 -2.97 7.11
N GLY A 401 -3.93 -2.34 5.99
CA GLY A 401 -5.25 -1.75 5.75
C GLY A 401 -6.38 -2.77 5.96
N ARG A 402 -6.23 -3.98 5.41
CA ARG A 402 -7.18 -5.10 5.62
C ARG A 402 -7.36 -5.47 7.07
N GLU A 403 -6.25 -5.61 7.81
CA GLU A 403 -6.31 -5.93 9.23
C GLU A 403 -6.94 -4.80 10.05
N ILE A 404 -6.72 -3.52 9.69
CA ILE A 404 -7.39 -2.38 10.32
C ILE A 404 -8.91 -2.47 10.13
N TYR A 405 -9.38 -2.74 8.90
CA TYR A 405 -10.80 -3.02 8.64
C TYR A 405 -11.30 -4.23 9.46
N GLY A 406 -10.48 -5.28 9.58
CA GLY A 406 -10.78 -6.44 10.41
C GLY A 406 -10.96 -6.11 11.90
N ILE A 407 -10.18 -5.17 12.45
CA ILE A 407 -10.28 -4.70 13.84
C ILE A 407 -11.59 -3.95 14.08
N GLU A 408 -12.09 -3.20 13.10
CA GLU A 408 -13.38 -2.49 13.19
C GLU A 408 -14.57 -3.44 13.35
N LEU A 409 -14.42 -4.67 12.86
CA LEU A 409 -15.46 -5.70 12.83
C LEU A 409 -15.40 -6.68 14.02
N LEU A 410 -14.60 -6.38 15.05
CA LEU A 410 -14.52 -7.22 16.25
C LEU A 410 -15.69 -6.95 17.18
N ASN A 411 -16.29 -7.99 17.75
CA ASN A 411 -17.35 -7.84 18.76
C ASN A 411 -16.78 -7.60 20.16
N ASP A 412 -15.59 -8.14 20.44
CA ASP A 412 -14.98 -8.12 21.77
C ASP A 412 -13.44 -8.12 21.70
N HIS A 413 -12.79 -7.65 22.76
CA HIS A 413 -11.33 -7.63 22.89
C HIS A 413 -10.68 -9.01 22.74
N ASN A 414 -11.35 -10.10 23.17
CA ASN A 414 -10.79 -11.44 23.11
C ASN A 414 -10.66 -11.99 21.68
N GLN A 415 -11.34 -11.38 20.70
CA GLN A 415 -11.32 -11.80 19.30
C GLN A 415 -10.14 -11.24 18.49
N ILE A 416 -9.34 -10.33 19.08
CA ILE A 416 -8.16 -9.76 18.42
C ILE A 416 -7.19 -10.89 18.06
N THR A 417 -6.77 -10.97 16.80
CA THR A 417 -5.75 -11.93 16.33
C THR A 417 -4.33 -11.48 16.71
N ASP A 418 -3.35 -12.37 16.65
CA ASP A 418 -1.96 -12.02 16.96
C ASP A 418 -1.39 -10.97 15.97
N ASP A 419 -1.83 -11.00 14.72
CA ASP A 419 -1.44 -10.01 13.69
C ASP A 419 -2.07 -8.65 13.98
N GLN A 420 -3.38 -8.60 14.26
CA GLN A 420 -4.10 -7.38 14.64
C GLN A 420 -3.51 -6.76 15.91
N TRP A 421 -3.22 -7.59 16.92
CA TRP A 421 -2.58 -7.14 18.15
C TRP A 421 -1.18 -6.58 17.87
N SER A 422 -0.41 -7.24 17.00
CA SER A 422 0.94 -6.79 16.62
C SER A 422 0.89 -5.45 15.89
N ILE A 423 -0.06 -5.24 14.97
CA ILE A 423 -0.30 -3.97 14.28
C ILE A 423 -0.67 -2.88 15.28
N ALA A 424 -1.64 -3.14 16.17
CA ALA A 424 -2.08 -2.18 17.17
C ALA A 424 -0.95 -1.81 18.14
N CYS A 425 -0.17 -2.79 18.60
CA CYS A 425 1.00 -2.56 19.44
C CYS A 425 2.09 -1.78 18.73
N PHE A 426 2.34 -2.08 17.45
CA PHE A 426 3.29 -1.34 16.63
C PHE A 426 2.90 0.15 16.56
N MET A 427 1.65 0.44 16.17
CA MET A 427 1.15 1.83 16.04
C MET A 427 1.19 2.60 17.36
N ALA A 428 0.89 1.95 18.48
CA ALA A 428 1.00 2.59 19.80
C ALA A 428 2.46 2.81 20.20
N SER A 429 3.31 1.79 20.03
CA SER A 429 4.68 1.77 20.53
C SER A 429 5.64 2.63 19.72
N ILE A 430 5.38 2.82 18.42
CA ILE A 430 6.23 3.64 17.54
C ILE A 430 6.29 5.11 17.98
N THR A 431 5.31 5.55 18.77
CA THR A 431 5.29 6.89 19.36
C THR A 431 6.29 7.05 20.52
N PHE A 432 6.81 5.94 21.07
CA PHE A 432 7.73 5.89 22.22
C PHE A 432 9.16 5.46 21.88
N ILE A 433 9.39 4.96 20.67
CA ILE A 433 10.75 4.61 20.23
C ILE A 433 11.58 5.89 19.98
N PRO A 434 12.92 5.82 20.15
CA PRO A 434 13.82 6.86 19.67
C PRO A 434 13.60 7.04 18.16
N GLN A 435 13.23 8.25 17.72
CA GLN A 435 12.95 8.52 16.31
C GLN A 435 14.25 8.78 15.54
N MET A 436 15.09 7.76 15.44
CA MET A 436 16.36 7.80 14.75
C MET A 436 16.44 6.65 13.77
N PHE A 437 16.42 6.97 12.48
CA PHE A 437 16.25 5.98 11.44
C PHE A 437 17.30 6.18 10.34
N ASP A 438 18.53 5.72 10.57
CA ASP A 438 19.68 6.03 9.71
C ASP A 438 20.12 4.90 8.78
N ASP A 439 19.69 3.66 9.03
CA ASP A 439 20.02 2.51 8.19
C ASP A 439 18.80 2.04 7.38
N ILE A 440 19.06 1.63 6.13
CA ILE A 440 18.08 1.08 5.18
C ILE A 440 17.46 -0.23 5.68
N GLN A 441 18.00 -0.79 6.77
CA GLN A 441 17.58 -2.06 7.33
C GLN A 441 16.83 -1.91 8.66
N CYS A 442 15.51 -1.78 8.51
CA CYS A 442 14.45 -2.11 9.46
C CYS A 442 14.44 -1.36 10.81
N ILE A 443 13.36 -0.62 11.06
CA ILE A 443 12.86 -0.47 12.43
C ILE A 443 12.43 -1.87 12.90
N TYR A 444 13.31 -2.53 13.65
CA TYR A 444 13.04 -3.86 14.16
C TYR A 444 12.06 -3.75 15.33
N HIS A 445 10.76 -3.88 15.05
CA HIS A 445 9.86 -4.35 16.08
C HIS A 445 10.21 -5.82 16.34
N ARG A 446 10.76 -6.09 17.53
CA ARG A 446 10.92 -7.44 18.06
C ARG A 446 9.62 -8.19 17.81
N LYS A 447 9.66 -9.44 17.30
CA LYS A 447 8.45 -10.28 17.21
C LYS A 447 7.76 -10.28 18.57
N LEU A 448 6.70 -9.50 18.69
CA LEU A 448 6.10 -9.19 19.98
C LEU A 448 5.36 -10.44 20.42
N LYS A 449 5.61 -10.90 21.65
CA LYS A 449 4.74 -11.89 22.26
C LYS A 449 3.51 -11.16 22.76
N ARG A 450 2.32 -11.66 22.41
CA ARG A 450 1.06 -11.09 22.88
C ARG A 450 1.09 -10.98 24.40
N LYS A 451 0.88 -9.75 24.87
CA LYS A 451 0.74 -9.38 26.27
C LYS A 451 -0.52 -8.55 26.41
N GLU A 452 -1.20 -8.72 27.53
CA GLU A 452 -2.33 -7.87 27.84
C GLU A 452 -1.86 -6.41 28.03
N PHE A 453 -0.75 -6.22 28.74
CA PHE A 453 -0.16 -4.91 29.00
C PHE A 453 1.29 -4.83 28.53
N THR A 454 1.65 -3.73 27.89
CA THR A 454 3.00 -3.48 27.37
C THR A 454 3.55 -2.17 27.95
N TRP A 455 4.54 -2.29 28.83
CA TRP A 455 5.30 -1.14 29.34
C TRP A 455 6.25 -0.63 28.25
N VAL A 456 5.96 0.55 27.72
CA VAL A 456 6.75 1.21 26.66
C VAL A 456 7.79 2.18 27.23
N ARG A 457 7.57 2.65 28.47
CA ARG A 457 8.50 3.42 29.30
C ARG A 457 8.36 2.94 30.74
N ASP A 458 9.30 3.30 31.61
CA ASP A 458 9.22 2.97 33.04
C ASP A 458 7.97 3.57 33.71
N ASP A 459 7.46 4.69 33.18
CA ASP A 459 6.29 5.41 33.66
C ASP A 459 5.04 5.23 32.78
N THR A 460 5.11 4.47 31.67
CA THR A 460 4.02 4.44 30.67
C THR A 460 3.69 3.01 30.22
N VAL A 461 2.43 2.62 30.38
CA VAL A 461 1.87 1.32 29.98
C VAL A 461 0.82 1.48 28.87
N VAL A 462 0.85 0.58 27.90
CA VAL A 462 -0.13 0.47 26.81
C VAL A 462 -0.99 -0.76 27.03
N TYR A 463 -2.31 -0.57 26.91
CA TYR A 463 -3.33 -1.61 26.85
C TYR A 463 -4.04 -1.53 25.49
N ILE A 464 -4.00 -2.62 24.72
CA ILE A 464 -4.74 -2.70 23.46
C ILE A 464 -6.20 -3.00 23.79
N ALA A 465 -7.11 -2.08 23.49
CA ALA A 465 -8.54 -2.17 23.80
C ALA A 465 -9.37 -2.22 22.52
N THR A 466 -10.69 -2.37 22.64
CA THR A 466 -11.65 -2.18 21.55
C THR A 466 -12.76 -1.24 22.00
N HIS A 467 -13.53 -0.69 21.06
CA HIS A 467 -14.75 0.10 21.35
C HIS A 467 -14.57 1.29 22.30
N LEU A 468 -13.40 1.95 22.32
CA LEU A 468 -13.14 3.07 23.25
C LEU A 468 -14.05 4.30 23.04
N TYR A 469 -14.78 4.36 21.93
CA TYR A 469 -15.81 5.38 21.70
C TYR A 469 -17.04 5.17 22.60
N ASP A 470 -17.27 3.96 23.12
CA ASP A 470 -18.26 3.67 24.14
C ASP A 470 -17.72 4.04 25.53
N GLU A 471 -18.53 4.78 26.30
CA GLU A 471 -18.10 5.31 27.59
C GLU A 471 -17.83 4.22 28.62
N ARG A 472 -18.61 3.13 28.64
CA ARG A 472 -18.39 2.03 29.59
C ARG A 472 -17.17 1.21 29.21
N CYS A 473 -16.95 0.95 27.92
CA CYS A 473 -15.72 0.30 27.44
C CYS A 473 -14.48 1.13 27.77
N LEU A 474 -14.56 2.46 27.63
CA LEU A 474 -13.50 3.38 28.05
C LEU A 474 -13.24 3.27 29.56
N GLN A 475 -14.27 3.39 30.40
CA GLN A 475 -14.12 3.31 31.86
C GLN A 475 -13.54 1.97 32.30
N ALA A 476 -13.95 0.85 31.71
CA ALA A 476 -13.38 -0.47 31.98
C ALA A 476 -11.90 -0.55 31.57
N SER A 477 -11.53 0.02 30.42
CA SER A 477 -10.14 0.09 29.98
C SER A 477 -9.28 0.93 30.94
N VAL A 478 -9.81 2.05 31.44
CA VAL A 478 -9.16 2.89 32.46
C VAL A 478 -9.02 2.12 33.78
N SER A 479 -10.08 1.42 34.22
CA SER A 479 -10.09 0.56 35.41
C SER A 479 -8.95 -0.47 35.37
N ARG A 480 -8.80 -1.18 34.24
CA ARG A 480 -7.72 -2.15 34.01
C ARG A 480 -6.33 -1.52 34.05
N LEU A 481 -6.15 -0.36 33.40
CA LEU A 481 -4.88 0.36 33.43
C LEU A 481 -4.49 0.79 34.85
N ILE A 482 -5.44 1.27 35.64
CA ILE A 482 -5.21 1.64 37.04
C ILE A 482 -4.76 0.42 37.84
N ASN A 483 -5.42 -0.73 37.69
CA ASN A 483 -5.04 -1.97 38.38
C ASN A 483 -3.58 -2.37 38.10
N VAL A 484 -3.15 -2.34 36.85
CA VAL A 484 -1.77 -2.70 36.49
C VAL A 484 -0.74 -1.70 37.01
N ILE A 485 -1.08 -0.41 37.03
CA ILE A 485 -0.22 0.61 37.64
C ILE A 485 -0.15 0.43 39.17
N LEU A 486 -1.23 -0.03 39.80
CA LEU A 486 -1.28 -0.33 41.24
C LEU A 486 -0.35 -1.49 41.60
N GLU A 487 -0.32 -2.54 40.79
CA GLU A 487 0.53 -3.73 40.97
C GLU A 487 2.04 -3.43 40.87
N GLN A 488 2.43 -2.31 40.26
CA GLN A 488 3.83 -1.94 40.10
C GLN A 488 4.46 -1.49 41.43
N THR A 489 5.61 -2.09 41.78
CA THR A 489 6.22 -2.02 43.12
C THR A 489 6.82 -0.63 43.46
N ASN A 490 6.18 0.02 44.43
CA ASN A 490 6.70 0.90 45.49
C ASN A 490 7.46 2.20 45.19
N HIS A 491 7.26 2.85 44.04
CA HIS A 491 7.75 4.22 43.84
C HIS A 491 6.58 5.21 43.70
N SER A 492 6.52 6.21 44.59
CA SER A 492 5.63 7.35 44.43
C SER A 492 6.01 8.09 43.15
N GLY A 493 5.03 8.46 42.34
CA GLY A 493 5.30 9.03 41.04
C GLY A 493 4.06 9.24 40.19
N HIS A 494 4.29 9.77 38.99
CA HIS A 494 3.26 10.01 37.99
C HIS A 494 3.40 8.94 36.92
N TYR A 495 2.38 8.10 36.80
CA TYR A 495 2.32 7.01 35.83
C TYR A 495 1.27 7.34 34.77
N PHE A 496 1.47 6.78 33.57
CA PHE A 496 0.61 7.01 32.43
C PHE A 496 0.13 5.68 31.86
N GLY A 497 -1.18 5.58 31.66
CA GLY A 497 -1.82 4.46 30.97
C GLY A 497 -2.35 4.92 29.62
N ILE A 498 -2.25 4.07 28.60
CA ILE A 498 -2.79 4.33 27.27
C ILE A 498 -3.73 3.19 26.93
N ALA A 499 -5.03 3.49 26.85
CA ALA A 499 -5.99 2.58 26.23
C ALA A 499 -5.96 2.86 24.73
N PHE A 500 -5.66 1.85 23.91
CA PHE A 500 -5.42 2.02 22.47
C PHE A 500 -6.23 1.02 21.65
N SER A 501 -7.11 1.51 20.79
CA SER A 501 -8.02 0.67 19.97
C SER A 501 -7.74 0.72 18.48
N VAL A 502 -6.57 1.23 18.08
CA VAL A 502 -6.25 1.64 16.70
C VAL A 502 -7.07 2.87 16.28
N PHE A 503 -8.40 2.82 16.33
CA PHE A 503 -9.26 3.96 15.94
C PHE A 503 -9.24 5.11 16.94
N HIS A 504 -9.16 4.80 18.23
CA HIS A 504 -9.13 5.79 19.32
C HIS A 504 -8.04 5.45 20.34
N CYS A 505 -7.56 6.47 21.04
CA CYS A 505 -6.72 6.31 22.22
C CYS A 505 -7.21 7.20 23.37
N ALA A 506 -7.02 6.76 24.61
CA ALA A 506 -7.23 7.58 25.80
C ALA A 506 -5.98 7.56 26.67
N VAL A 507 -5.58 8.74 27.16
CA VAL A 507 -4.43 8.89 28.06
C VAL A 507 -4.94 9.02 29.49
N VAL A 508 -4.46 8.14 30.35
CA VAL A 508 -4.75 8.09 31.78
C VAL A 508 -3.51 8.54 32.53
N LYS A 509 -3.64 9.47 33.45
CA LYS A 509 -2.59 9.85 34.39
C LYS A 509 -2.98 9.35 35.77
N VAL A 510 -2.09 8.60 36.40
CA VAL A 510 -2.25 8.08 37.75
C VAL A 510 -1.16 8.69 38.63
N VAL A 511 -1.58 9.41 39.67
CA VAL A 511 -0.69 10.02 40.66
C VAL A 511 -0.69 9.14 41.90
N LYS A 512 0.44 8.47 42.15
CA LYS A 512 0.65 7.58 43.30
C LYS A 512 1.43 8.32 44.37
N ASN A 513 0.76 8.74 45.43
CA ASN A 513 1.40 9.29 46.64
C ASN A 513 1.51 8.20 47.71
N ALA A 514 2.25 8.47 48.79
CA ALA A 514 2.50 7.50 49.87
C ALA A 514 1.22 6.92 50.51
N HIS A 515 0.12 7.69 50.54
CA HIS A 515 -1.13 7.30 51.20
C HIS A 515 -2.39 7.59 50.36
N THR A 516 -2.25 8.29 49.23
CA THR A 516 -3.38 8.69 48.39
C THR A 516 -3.07 8.40 46.93
N MET A 517 -4.09 7.97 46.19
CA MET A 517 -3.99 7.74 44.77
C MET A 517 -5.16 8.44 44.08
N SER A 518 -4.84 9.12 42.99
CA SER A 518 -5.84 9.75 42.16
C SER A 518 -5.51 9.53 40.70
N PHE A 519 -6.53 9.58 39.86
CA PHE A 519 -6.34 9.54 38.42
C PHE A 519 -7.15 10.62 37.72
N SER A 520 -6.76 10.89 36.49
CA SER A 520 -7.47 11.74 35.54
C SER A 520 -7.24 11.17 34.14
N HIS A 521 -8.18 11.36 33.22
CA HIS A 521 -8.00 10.87 31.86
C HIS A 521 -8.65 11.78 30.83
N THR A 522 -8.16 11.70 29.59
CA THR A 522 -8.80 12.34 28.43
C THR A 522 -10.10 11.62 28.06
N SER A 523 -10.90 12.22 27.20
CA SER A 523 -11.88 11.47 26.41
C SER A 523 -11.17 10.49 25.46
N ALA A 524 -11.94 9.62 24.78
CA ALA A 524 -11.41 8.83 23.69
C ALA A 524 -11.08 9.76 22.50
N LEU A 525 -9.79 9.98 22.26
CA LEU A 525 -9.29 10.80 21.18
C LEU A 525 -9.20 9.95 19.92
N GLN A 526 -9.72 10.45 18.80
CA GLN A 526 -9.53 9.80 17.49
C GLN A 526 -8.03 9.68 17.20
N PHE A 527 -7.54 8.45 16.96
CA PHE A 527 -6.15 8.19 16.62
C PHE A 527 -5.98 7.98 15.12
N LEU A 528 -6.63 6.98 14.53
CA LEU A 528 -6.60 6.85 13.07
C LEU A 528 -7.50 7.92 12.42
N PRO A 529 -7.02 8.61 11.36
CA PRO A 529 -7.90 9.39 10.52
C PRO A 529 -8.91 8.46 9.84
N SER A 530 -10.02 9.04 9.36
CA SER A 530 -10.94 8.29 8.50
C SER A 530 -10.19 7.83 7.23
N PHE A 531 -10.55 6.67 6.70
CA PHE A 531 -10.09 6.24 5.37
C PHE A 531 -10.56 7.19 4.25
N TYR A 532 -11.53 8.06 4.54
CA TYR A 532 -12.02 9.15 3.68
C TYR A 532 -11.63 10.55 4.20
N ALA A 533 -10.61 10.66 5.07
CA ALA A 533 -10.18 11.96 5.58
C ALA A 533 -9.37 12.73 4.53
N ASP A 534 -9.51 14.06 4.52
CA ASP A 534 -8.67 14.96 3.72
C ASP A 534 -7.39 15.38 4.44
N SER A 535 -7.29 15.06 5.74
CA SER A 535 -6.15 15.35 6.59
C SER A 535 -5.77 14.12 7.42
N PRO A 536 -4.47 13.81 7.57
CA PRO A 536 -4.02 12.73 8.44
C PRO A 536 -3.95 13.15 9.92
N SER A 537 -4.22 14.44 10.21
CA SER A 537 -4.06 14.98 11.55
C SER A 537 -5.21 14.58 12.46
N THR A 538 -4.87 14.00 13.61
CA THR A 538 -5.83 13.57 14.62
C THR A 538 -5.37 13.97 16.02
N PRO A 539 -6.31 14.22 16.95
CA PRO A 539 -5.95 14.53 18.34
C PRO A 539 -5.22 13.39 19.04
N GLY A 540 -5.48 12.13 18.67
CA GLY A 540 -4.84 10.95 19.23
C GLY A 540 -3.38 10.79 18.80
N ILE A 541 -3.06 11.02 17.51
CA ILE A 541 -1.65 11.05 17.05
C ILE A 541 -0.89 12.15 17.80
N THR A 542 -1.50 13.34 17.91
CA THR A 542 -0.92 14.45 18.67
C THR A 542 -0.71 14.08 20.14
N ALA A 543 -1.69 13.43 20.78
CA ALA A 543 -1.59 13.04 22.18
C ALA A 543 -0.44 12.07 22.45
N LEU A 544 -0.33 11.01 21.65
CA LEU A 544 0.74 10.02 21.82
C LEU A 544 2.11 10.61 21.43
N ALA A 545 2.18 11.46 20.41
CA ALA A 545 3.41 12.16 20.05
C ALA A 545 3.95 13.00 21.21
N ARG A 546 3.08 13.79 21.87
CA ARG A 546 3.46 14.64 23.01
C ARG A 546 3.80 13.83 24.25
N LEU A 547 3.03 12.78 24.55
CA LEU A 547 3.33 11.87 25.65
C LEU A 547 4.68 11.17 25.44
N GLY A 548 4.95 10.68 24.23
CA GLY A 548 6.22 10.09 23.84
C GLY A 548 7.38 11.08 23.83
N TYR A 549 7.12 12.36 23.56
CA TYR A 549 8.13 13.41 23.58
C TYR A 549 8.57 13.80 24.99
N ARG A 550 7.86 13.44 26.07
CA ARG A 550 8.27 13.79 27.45
C ARG A 550 9.68 13.29 27.76
N ILE A 551 10.40 14.04 28.61
CA ILE A 551 11.74 13.69 29.08
C ILE A 551 11.74 12.26 29.62
N ASP A 552 12.70 11.46 29.17
CA ASP A 552 12.81 10.06 29.54
C ASP A 552 14.24 9.73 29.99
N PRO A 553 14.44 9.44 31.29
CA PRO A 553 15.75 9.08 31.81
C PRO A 553 16.36 7.82 31.15
N ALA A 554 15.53 6.90 30.67
CA ALA A 554 15.93 5.65 30.03
C ALA A 554 16.06 5.77 28.50
N LEU A 555 15.86 6.96 27.90
CA LEU A 555 15.96 7.16 26.45
C LEU A 555 17.29 6.66 25.88
N PHE A 556 18.40 7.01 26.53
CA PHE A 556 19.73 6.61 26.07
C PHE A 556 19.89 5.09 26.06
N ARG A 557 19.41 4.41 27.12
CA ARG A 557 19.45 2.94 27.22
C ARG A 557 18.63 2.29 26.10
N ARG A 558 17.41 2.78 25.84
CA ARG A 558 16.58 2.25 24.74
C ARG A 558 17.19 2.51 23.36
N ALA A 559 17.83 3.66 23.16
CA ALA A 559 18.55 3.96 21.92
C ALA A 559 19.78 3.05 21.74
N LEU A 560 20.51 2.76 22.83
CA LEU A 560 21.63 1.80 22.84
C LEU A 560 21.13 0.38 22.50
N GLU A 561 20.04 -0.07 23.11
CA GLU A 561 19.41 -1.36 22.83
C GLU A 561 18.98 -1.46 21.37
N ALA A 562 18.32 -0.42 20.83
CA ALA A 562 17.93 -0.37 19.43
C ALA A 562 19.15 -0.46 18.48
N CYS A 563 20.23 0.27 18.78
CA CYS A 563 21.47 0.23 17.98
C CYS A 563 22.18 -1.12 18.04
N HIS A 564 22.12 -1.84 19.17
CA HIS A 564 22.75 -3.15 19.32
C HIS A 564 22.20 -4.20 18.33
N TYR A 565 20.94 -4.05 17.90
CA TYR A 565 20.31 -4.96 16.95
C TYR A 565 20.60 -4.61 15.48
N VAL A 566 21.05 -3.38 15.17
CA VAL A 566 21.35 -2.94 13.80
C VAL A 566 22.78 -3.37 13.43
N ARG A 567 22.87 -4.24 12.42
CA ARG A 567 24.06 -5.03 12.05
C ARG A 567 25.03 -4.19 11.20
N TYR A 568 26.00 -3.52 11.81
CA TYR A 568 27.03 -2.77 11.06
C TYR A 568 28.23 -3.66 10.69
N SER A 569 28.43 -3.87 9.38
CA SER A 569 29.69 -4.24 8.71
C SER A 569 30.74 -5.02 9.54
N GLY A 570 30.40 -6.18 10.07
CA GLY A 570 31.37 -7.11 10.67
C GLY A 570 31.99 -6.67 12.01
N ILE A 571 31.56 -5.57 12.63
CA ILE A 571 31.96 -5.22 14.01
C ILE A 571 30.89 -5.76 14.95
N TYR A 572 31.17 -6.88 15.59
CA TYR A 572 30.32 -7.42 16.65
C TYR A 572 30.24 -6.39 17.80
N LEU A 573 29.06 -5.80 18.04
CA LEU A 573 28.75 -5.20 19.33
C LEU A 573 28.84 -6.32 20.37
N LYS A 574 29.97 -6.42 21.08
CA LYS A 574 30.11 -7.35 22.19
C LYS A 574 29.14 -6.91 23.30
N GLU A 575 28.45 -7.87 23.94
CA GLU A 575 27.67 -7.74 25.19
C GLU A 575 28.31 -6.80 26.23
N SER A 576 29.64 -6.64 26.17
CA SER A 576 30.44 -5.68 26.94
C SER A 576 29.98 -4.21 26.94
N LEU A 577 29.28 -3.69 25.91
CA LEU A 577 28.92 -2.25 25.85
C LEU A 577 27.69 -1.89 26.69
N VAL A 578 26.69 -2.76 26.77
CA VAL A 578 25.54 -2.59 27.68
C VAL A 578 26.01 -2.64 29.13
N GLN A 579 26.89 -3.60 29.45
CA GLN A 579 27.56 -3.67 30.76
C GLN A 579 28.43 -2.43 31.07
N ARG A 580 28.95 -1.74 30.03
CA ARG A 580 29.75 -0.52 30.18
C ARG A 580 28.89 0.71 30.47
N ALA A 581 27.66 0.75 29.95
CA ALA A 581 26.69 1.80 30.27
C ALA A 581 26.29 1.76 31.76
N ASP A 582 26.11 0.56 32.32
CA ASP A 582 25.82 0.38 33.75
C ASP A 582 27.04 0.70 34.62
N ARG A 583 28.26 0.42 34.16
CA ARG A 583 29.50 0.77 34.89
C ARG A 583 29.91 2.24 34.76
N SER A 584 29.46 2.98 33.74
CA SER A 584 29.92 4.37 33.57
C SER A 584 29.26 5.35 34.54
N ASP A 585 28.29 4.91 35.34
CA ASP A 585 27.83 5.67 36.49
C ASP A 585 28.85 5.61 37.66
N ASP A 586 29.72 4.58 37.68
CA ASP A 586 30.76 4.35 38.69
C ASP A 586 32.19 4.67 38.22
N ILE A 587 32.41 4.93 36.92
CA ILE A 587 33.74 5.26 36.39
C ILE A 587 33.96 6.78 36.54
N PRO A 588 34.87 7.24 37.42
CA PRO A 588 35.25 8.65 37.44
C PRO A 588 35.80 9.02 36.06
N PRO A 589 35.53 10.24 35.56
CA PRO A 589 35.94 10.64 34.21
C PRO A 589 37.43 10.34 34.07
N THR A 590 37.78 9.43 33.16
CA THR A 590 39.17 9.14 32.83
C THR A 590 39.72 10.39 32.16
N THR A 591 40.27 11.29 32.98
CA THR A 591 41.32 12.31 32.81
C THR A 591 41.59 12.97 31.44
N ILE A 592 40.74 12.81 30.42
CA ILE A 592 41.01 13.30 29.06
C ILE A 592 40.09 14.48 28.70
N CYS A 593 38.99 14.77 29.42
CA CYS A 593 38.22 15.99 29.12
C CYS A 593 37.30 16.54 30.23
N PRO A 594 37.82 17.08 31.35
CA PRO A 594 36.99 17.75 32.35
C PRO A 594 36.64 19.23 32.02
N THR A 595 36.75 19.70 30.77
CA THR A 595 36.80 21.15 30.47
C THR A 595 35.75 21.72 29.52
N LEU A 596 34.93 20.91 28.84
CA LEU A 596 33.89 21.44 27.94
C LEU A 596 32.53 21.56 28.65
N PRO A 597 31.88 22.74 28.62
CA PRO A 597 30.49 22.93 29.08
C PRO A 597 29.50 22.02 28.35
N LEU A 598 28.34 21.78 28.96
CA LEU A 598 27.28 20.92 28.42
C LEU A 598 26.81 21.41 27.04
N GLU A 599 26.82 22.72 26.83
CA GLU A 599 26.43 23.39 25.59
C GLU A 599 27.35 22.98 24.42
N LEU A 600 28.66 22.91 24.67
CA LEU A 600 29.65 22.50 23.65
C LEU A 600 29.58 21.00 23.39
N TRP A 601 29.33 20.17 24.41
CA TRP A 601 29.07 18.74 24.19
C TRP A 601 27.80 18.50 23.39
N ARG A 602 26.75 19.29 23.64
CA ARG A 602 25.52 19.26 22.86
C ARG A 602 25.80 19.68 21.42
N GLU A 603 26.58 20.73 21.21
CA GLU A 603 26.96 21.16 19.86
C GLU A 603 27.76 20.09 19.12
N ILE A 604 28.75 19.47 19.75
CA ILE A 604 29.49 18.32 19.19
C ILE A 604 28.52 17.19 18.83
N ALA A 605 27.60 16.83 19.72
CA ALA A 605 26.59 15.81 19.44
C ALA A 605 25.70 16.19 18.25
N CYS A 606 25.37 17.47 18.05
CA CYS A 606 24.60 17.94 16.90
C CYS A 606 25.30 17.75 15.55
N TYR A 607 26.64 17.65 15.51
CA TYR A 607 27.40 17.35 14.30
C TYR A 607 27.51 15.84 14.00
N LEU A 608 27.14 14.98 14.95
CA LEU A 608 27.18 13.52 14.76
C LEU A 608 25.91 13.07 14.02
N THR A 609 26.06 12.74 12.74
CA THR A 609 24.92 12.35 11.88
C THR A 609 24.52 10.89 11.96
N HIS A 610 25.27 10.03 12.64
CA HIS A 610 24.97 8.59 12.71
C HIS A 610 24.63 8.19 14.15
N PRO A 611 23.61 7.36 14.42
CA PRO A 611 23.13 7.11 15.78
C PRO A 611 24.19 6.38 16.58
N PHE A 612 24.93 5.49 15.91
CA PHE A 612 26.08 4.80 16.49
C PHE A 612 27.12 5.76 17.09
N HIS A 613 27.45 6.87 16.41
CA HIS A 613 28.43 7.84 16.93
C HIS A 613 27.88 8.58 18.16
N LEU A 614 26.58 8.91 18.16
CA LEU A 614 25.91 9.50 19.30
C LEU A 614 25.94 8.55 20.51
N ILE A 615 25.64 7.27 20.30
CA ILE A 615 25.73 6.24 21.35
C ILE A 615 27.16 6.14 21.90
N VAL A 616 28.18 6.06 21.03
CA VAL A 616 29.58 6.00 21.45
C VAL A 616 29.97 7.22 22.29
N LEU A 617 29.57 8.43 21.89
CA LEU A 617 29.81 9.65 22.64
C LEU A 617 29.14 9.60 24.03
N GLY A 618 27.89 9.12 24.11
CA GLY A 618 27.17 9.03 25.38
C GLY A 618 27.73 7.99 26.35
N LEU A 619 28.56 7.04 25.87
CA LEU A 619 29.29 6.09 26.71
C LEU A 619 30.58 6.68 27.31
N VAL A 620 31.02 7.87 26.89
CA VAL A 620 32.28 8.49 27.35
C VAL A 620 32.17 9.00 28.79
N SER A 621 31.05 9.66 29.14
CA SER A 621 30.83 10.21 30.48
C SER A 621 29.34 10.50 30.71
N ARG A 622 28.96 10.75 31.98
CA ARG A 622 27.60 11.19 32.33
C ARG A 622 27.20 12.51 31.68
N LEU A 623 28.12 13.48 31.54
CA LEU A 623 27.87 14.75 30.86
C LEU A 623 27.62 14.53 29.36
N CYS A 624 28.44 13.71 28.71
CA CYS A 624 28.24 13.35 27.31
C CYS A 624 26.90 12.62 27.10
N ARG A 625 26.55 11.71 28.02
CA ARG A 625 25.25 11.02 27.99
C ARG A 625 24.09 12.02 28.06
N GLN A 626 24.16 12.99 28.98
CA GLN A 626 23.14 14.04 29.10
C GLN A 626 23.02 14.86 27.82
N ALA A 627 24.14 15.32 27.25
CA ALA A 627 24.16 16.06 25.99
C ALA A 627 23.58 15.25 24.82
N VAL A 628 23.99 13.98 24.71
CA VAL A 628 23.50 13.06 23.68
C VAL A 628 22.01 12.79 23.85
N SER A 629 21.51 12.54 25.06
CA SER A 629 20.08 12.34 25.31
C SER A 629 19.22 13.51 24.86
N MET A 630 19.72 14.75 24.92
CA MET A 630 19.02 15.92 24.37
C MET A 630 18.90 15.84 22.85
N VAL A 631 19.94 15.37 22.16
CA VAL A 631 19.93 15.19 20.70
C VAL A 631 19.12 13.97 20.27
N LEU A 632 19.22 12.84 20.97
CA LEU A 632 18.44 11.61 20.70
C LEU A 632 16.91 11.82 20.81
N ARG A 633 16.47 12.90 21.47
CA ARG A 633 15.07 13.28 21.58
C ARG A 633 14.52 13.90 20.29
N CYS A 634 15.40 14.52 19.48
CA CYS A 634 15.04 15.06 18.17
C CYS A 634 14.89 13.95 17.12
N THR A 635 14.08 14.20 16.11
CA THR A 635 13.81 13.27 15.01
C THR A 635 14.95 13.27 13.99
N HIS A 636 15.50 12.09 13.71
CA HIS A 636 16.58 11.86 12.75
C HIS A 636 16.16 10.80 11.70
N LEU A 637 16.39 11.09 10.43
CA LEU A 637 16.11 10.23 9.27
C LEU A 637 17.31 10.23 8.33
N CYS A 638 17.90 9.08 8.03
CA CYS A 638 19.00 8.89 7.07
C CYS A 638 20.16 9.89 7.24
N GLY A 639 20.50 10.22 8.49
CA GLY A 639 21.52 11.18 8.90
C GLY A 639 21.10 12.65 8.81
N TYR A 640 19.84 12.92 8.50
CA TYR A 640 19.23 14.24 8.54
C TYR A 640 18.47 14.43 9.84
N ARG A 641 18.80 15.48 10.59
CA ARG A 641 18.00 15.90 11.75
C ARG A 641 16.88 16.82 11.27
N LEU A 642 15.64 16.44 11.52
CA LEU A 642 14.48 17.26 11.17
C LEU A 642 14.35 18.42 12.16
N VAL A 643 14.14 19.63 11.63
CA VAL A 643 14.13 20.87 12.41
C VAL A 643 12.77 21.55 12.37
N SER A 644 12.07 21.53 11.24
CA SER A 644 10.69 22.02 11.16
C SER A 644 9.90 21.25 10.11
N ALA A 645 8.59 21.21 10.26
CA ALA A 645 7.67 20.86 9.20
C ALA A 645 6.83 22.10 8.83
N PRO A 646 6.49 22.30 7.55
CA PRO A 646 5.59 23.36 7.14
C PRO A 646 4.18 23.08 7.66
N GLN A 647 3.45 24.14 8.04
CA GLN A 647 2.05 24.02 8.47
C GLN A 647 1.13 23.55 7.34
N GLU A 648 1.45 23.91 6.09
CA GLU A 648 0.74 23.47 4.90
C GLU A 648 1.50 22.33 4.22
N ARG A 649 0.81 21.21 4.00
CA ARG A 649 1.36 20.09 3.22
C ARG A 649 1.30 20.42 1.74
N PRO A 650 2.26 19.97 0.91
CA PRO A 650 2.21 20.22 -0.52
C PRO A 650 0.92 19.62 -1.12
N GLU A 651 0.20 20.40 -1.93
CA GLU A 651 -0.94 19.89 -2.71
C GLU A 651 -0.44 18.96 -3.82
N TYR A 652 -0.39 17.66 -3.53
CA TYR A 652 -0.21 16.65 -4.56
C TYR A 652 -1.57 16.37 -5.21
N ARG A 653 -1.86 17.01 -6.36
CA ARG A 653 -3.13 16.88 -7.11
C ARG A 653 -3.48 15.45 -7.59
N LYS A 654 -2.61 14.46 -7.39
CA LYS A 654 -2.87 13.05 -7.72
C LYS A 654 -2.44 12.17 -6.55
N GLU A 655 -3.29 11.18 -6.21
CA GLU A 655 -3.02 10.06 -5.28
C GLU A 655 -3.06 10.35 -3.77
N ASN A 656 -3.77 11.39 -3.29
CA ASN A 656 -3.94 11.70 -1.85
C ASN A 656 -2.62 11.63 -1.06
N LEU A 657 -1.51 11.97 -1.72
CA LEU A 657 -0.16 11.83 -1.17
C LEU A 657 0.02 12.66 0.11
N SER A 658 -0.74 13.74 0.25
CA SER A 658 -0.78 14.58 1.45
C SER A 658 -1.12 13.81 2.73
N LEU A 659 -1.80 12.66 2.65
CA LEU A 659 -2.12 11.82 3.79
C LEU A 659 -0.93 10.97 4.27
N ARG A 660 0.03 10.68 3.39
CA ARG A 660 1.12 9.72 3.64
C ARG A 660 2.52 10.25 3.35
N ALA A 661 2.65 11.52 3.01
CA ALA A 661 3.92 12.19 2.77
C ALA A 661 3.94 13.62 3.32
N ALA A 662 5.13 14.08 3.72
CA ALA A 662 5.34 15.45 4.19
C ALA A 662 6.75 15.94 3.86
N SER A 663 6.90 17.26 3.75
CA SER A 663 8.19 17.94 3.59
C SER A 663 8.70 18.43 4.94
N PHE A 664 10.00 18.41 5.15
CA PHE A 664 10.65 18.86 6.38
C PHE A 664 11.85 19.74 6.05
N SER A 665 12.07 20.79 6.85
CA SER A 665 13.39 21.42 6.91
C SER A 665 14.28 20.56 7.80
N ALA A 666 15.45 20.20 7.31
CA ALA A 666 16.38 19.35 8.03
C ALA A 666 17.80 19.93 8.00
N VAL A 667 18.66 19.43 8.88
CA VAL A 667 20.07 19.79 8.94
C VAL A 667 20.90 18.52 8.88
N ARG A 668 21.94 18.52 8.04
CA ARG A 668 22.94 17.45 7.96
C ARG A 668 24.33 18.09 7.92
N ASN A 669 25.22 17.69 8.82
CA ASN A 669 26.55 18.29 8.96
C ASN A 669 26.54 19.83 9.09
N GLY A 670 25.52 20.39 9.75
CA GLY A 670 25.36 21.85 9.88
C GLY A 670 24.80 22.56 8.63
N ILE A 671 24.53 21.84 7.55
CA ILE A 671 23.97 22.38 6.30
C ILE A 671 22.45 22.21 6.30
N PRO A 672 21.67 23.32 6.19
CA PRO A 672 20.22 23.25 6.03
C PRO A 672 19.82 22.65 4.68
N THR A 673 18.76 21.84 4.67
CA THR A 673 18.20 21.22 3.47
C THR A 673 16.70 20.96 3.62
N THR A 674 16.03 20.60 2.52
CA THR A 674 14.63 20.14 2.52
C THR A 674 14.55 18.66 2.20
N VAL A 675 13.84 17.92 3.04
CA VAL A 675 13.66 16.47 2.93
C VAL A 675 12.18 16.16 2.77
N ASN A 676 11.81 15.42 1.72
CA ASN A 676 10.47 14.87 1.54
C ASN A 676 10.45 13.43 2.03
N VAL A 677 9.53 13.10 2.93
CA VAL A 677 9.41 11.76 3.51
C VAL A 677 8.10 11.12 3.04
N GLY A 678 8.13 9.85 2.66
CA GLY A 678 6.94 9.06 2.28
C GLY A 678 6.55 9.10 0.80
N VAL A 679 7.38 9.69 -0.07
CA VAL A 679 7.19 9.69 -1.53
C VAL A 679 7.86 8.44 -2.12
N THR A 680 7.13 7.58 -2.83
CA THR A 680 7.68 6.38 -3.48
C THR A 680 7.88 6.55 -5.00
N GLY A 681 8.77 5.72 -5.56
CA GLY A 681 9.57 5.97 -6.78
C GLY A 681 8.87 6.30 -8.11
N MET A 682 7.54 6.30 -8.24
CA MET A 682 6.88 6.75 -9.48
C MET A 682 6.71 8.28 -9.58
N LEU A 683 6.93 9.01 -8.49
CA LEU A 683 6.85 10.48 -8.42
C LEU A 683 8.22 11.19 -8.42
N ASN A 684 9.32 10.43 -8.45
CA ASN A 684 10.69 10.98 -8.48
C ASN A 684 10.92 11.94 -9.65
N ASP A 685 10.34 11.66 -10.82
CA ASP A 685 10.56 12.43 -12.05
C ASP A 685 9.92 13.84 -12.05
N ARG A 686 9.20 14.24 -11.00
CA ARG A 686 8.42 15.50 -10.98
C ARG A 686 8.78 16.48 -9.87
N LEU A 687 9.71 16.14 -8.99
CA LEU A 687 10.18 17.05 -7.94
C LEU A 687 11.44 17.80 -8.41
N PRO A 688 11.62 19.08 -8.04
CA PRO A 688 12.81 19.85 -8.42
C PRO A 688 14.09 19.14 -7.96
N GLU A 689 15.16 19.17 -8.78
CA GLU A 689 16.47 18.50 -8.60
C GLU A 689 17.20 18.81 -7.26
N GLN A 690 16.66 19.66 -6.38
CA GLN A 690 17.27 20.08 -5.11
C GLN A 690 16.62 19.51 -3.84
N ARG A 691 15.64 18.60 -3.94
CA ARG A 691 14.96 18.03 -2.76
C ARG A 691 15.37 16.57 -2.53
N MET A 692 15.82 16.25 -1.31
CA MET A 692 16.10 14.87 -0.92
C MET A 692 14.78 14.12 -0.70
N ILE A 693 14.65 12.93 -1.28
CA ILE A 693 13.47 12.07 -1.10
C ILE A 693 13.87 10.88 -0.24
N ILE A 694 13.13 10.67 0.84
CA ILE A 694 13.23 9.53 1.71
C ILE A 694 11.93 8.73 1.58
N PRO A 695 11.90 7.67 0.74
CA PRO A 695 10.76 6.77 0.71
C PRO A 695 10.64 6.07 2.05
N LEU A 696 9.40 5.97 2.53
CA LEU A 696 9.04 5.27 3.74
C LEU A 696 8.05 4.18 3.33
N GLU A 697 8.45 2.92 3.45
CA GLU A 697 7.62 1.79 3.06
C GLU A 697 7.50 0.81 4.22
N ILE A 698 6.28 0.34 4.49
CA ILE A 698 6.04 -0.71 5.48
C ILE A 698 5.95 -2.04 4.75
N LYS A 699 6.90 -2.95 5.03
CA LYS A 699 6.91 -4.28 4.44
C LYS A 699 5.98 -5.23 5.19
N ASP A 700 5.14 -5.91 4.42
CA ASP A 700 4.02 -6.74 4.90
C ASP A 700 4.44 -7.91 5.81
N SER A 701 5.65 -8.43 5.66
CA SER A 701 6.05 -9.68 6.34
C SER A 701 6.47 -9.51 7.80
N TYR A 702 6.72 -8.29 8.28
CA TYR A 702 7.34 -8.08 9.60
C TYR A 702 7.01 -6.75 10.32
N LEU A 703 6.06 -5.94 9.83
CA LEU A 703 5.81 -4.59 10.38
C LEU A 703 7.11 -3.77 10.46
N HIS A 704 7.90 -3.81 9.39
CA HIS A 704 9.16 -3.07 9.29
C HIS A 704 8.95 -1.83 8.44
N LEU A 705 9.26 -0.68 9.01
CA LEU A 705 9.50 0.52 8.22
C LEU A 705 10.89 0.39 7.60
N THR A 706 10.89 0.47 6.28
CA THR A 706 12.07 0.46 5.44
C THR A 706 12.22 1.87 4.89
N LEU A 707 13.40 2.45 5.08
CA LEU A 707 13.80 3.69 4.46
C LEU A 707 14.74 3.34 3.32
N SER A 708 14.50 3.84 2.10
CA SER A 708 15.42 3.60 0.98
C SER A 708 15.96 4.93 0.48
N ALA A 709 17.11 5.36 1.00
CA ALA A 709 17.82 6.47 0.35
C ALA A 709 18.41 5.94 -0.98
N ASP A 710 17.68 6.09 -2.09
CA ASP A 710 18.34 6.02 -3.40
C ASP A 710 19.26 7.25 -3.51
N PRO A 711 20.56 7.08 -3.79
CA PRO A 711 21.47 8.19 -4.03
C PRO A 711 21.21 8.90 -5.36
#